data_AF-A0A7X7R362-F1
#
_entry.id   AF-A0A7X7R362-F1
#
_cell.length_a   1.000
_cell.length_b   1.000
_cell.length_c   1.000
_cell.angle_alpha   90.00
_cell.angle_beta   90.00
_cell.angle_gamma   90.00
#
_symmetry.space_group_name_H-M   'P 1'
#
loop_
_entity.id
_entity.type
_entity.pdbx_description
1 polymer ?
#
loop_
_entity_poly.entity_id
_entity_poly.type
_entity_poly.pdbx_seq_one_letter_code
_entity_poly.pdbx_strand_id
1 'polypeptide(L)'
;MNQAIYVCDEDCGCLEVYGPGGNGAGISGHNITINGGNIYAQGGDSSPGIGLYGFYGTVYDLSFNGGNIIADGRGRYGAAGFGGGDCTNVNGVYIDGGVIKAKGESSGPGIGGGQMFYGDGGQAHNIIINCGTVVAASTGYGIGGTGNCSNIQINGGSVNASSIKITPVNALGEEVYKTVITLDGVNTEIHVTDIRITGADYYNIKDIFTDSSGKVYLYLPEDSSVVSIVAGGDEYSGDIITTSDGLANAVFEIIDTEAPIITPGEVNRISDTDATVTFTSDEAGEYYYEVATTGSQQPDIDTSGSGTPCDTSEQTISLESLSAGDLDIYILVKDAAGNVSEALQMEIPAYIPPVPGIIQFDSSGHDTYEGYNGWMIGVERSEGSDGEVSVSYAMADGTAKAGTHYQPYSGTLTWADGDSSRKLIMFTAYEDNIYNGYLDLTCILSNPNGGAVLGEKNPLIVRISDNDPPPVPAGLKAVAGKGQVVLNWEPVKDARYKLYYSTKDGEFTEGSIVEIYDDESYTMTGLKNGTTYYFAIKSGHSLYYSALSPSVSATPKAPATGGSGGGGGYTPPVKEEPVVEEPADKEPVITETETPGLNDISGHWAQNYIEHLVKKGAITGYPDKSFQPDATITRAEFAVVLVKAFGLSGEGKVFADTAAHWAKEYIATAAAHGIILGYNEKEFGP
;
A
#
# COMPACT_ATOMS: atom_id res chain seq x y z
N MET A 1 -4.99 88.17 16.81
CA MET A 1 -5.83 87.85 15.63
C MET A 1 -6.18 86.38 15.73
N ASN A 2 -7.45 86.00 15.56
CA ASN A 2 -7.85 84.58 15.47
C ASN A 2 -7.15 83.96 14.24
N GLN A 3 -6.07 83.22 14.45
CA GLN A 3 -5.50 82.35 13.42
C GLN A 3 -6.14 80.98 13.57
N ALA A 4 -7.28 80.77 12.92
CA ALA A 4 -7.71 79.42 12.63
C ALA A 4 -6.77 78.88 11.55
N ILE A 5 -5.80 78.07 11.95
CA ILE A 5 -4.93 77.37 11.01
C ILE A 5 -5.71 76.14 10.56
N TYR A 6 -6.46 76.29 9.46
CA TYR A 6 -7.10 75.17 8.79
C TYR A 6 -6.03 74.38 8.05
N VAL A 7 -5.53 73.32 8.68
CA VAL A 7 -4.75 72.28 7.98
C VAL A 7 -5.75 71.24 7.53
N CYS A 8 -6.29 71.41 6.34
CA CYS A 8 -7.01 70.35 5.63
C CYS A 8 -6.19 70.07 4.39
N ASP A 9 -5.60 68.88 4.29
CA ASP A 9 -5.22 68.37 2.98
C ASP A 9 -5.56 66.88 2.92
N GLU A 10 -6.51 66.55 2.06
CA GLU A 10 -6.85 65.18 1.68
C GLU A 10 -5.85 64.66 0.62
N ASP A 11 -4.97 65.49 0.07
CA ASP A 11 -4.02 65.11 -0.97
C ASP A 11 -2.64 65.82 -0.84
N CYS A 12 -1.65 65.15 -0.23
CA CYS A 12 -0.19 65.40 -0.28
C CYS A 12 0.51 66.11 0.90
N GLY A 13 1.44 65.38 1.56
CA GLY A 13 2.56 65.93 2.34
C GLY A 13 2.31 66.09 3.85
N CYS A 14 3.33 65.78 4.66
CA CYS A 14 3.32 66.12 6.09
C CYS A 14 3.48 67.64 6.24
N LEU A 15 2.59 68.31 6.98
CA LEU A 15 2.81 69.70 7.36
C LEU A 15 3.83 69.72 8.50
N GLU A 16 5.08 70.00 8.15
CA GLU A 16 6.16 70.20 9.12
C GLU A 16 6.29 71.69 9.48
N VAL A 17 6.05 72.03 10.75
CA VAL A 17 6.18 73.40 11.26
C VAL A 17 7.21 73.45 12.37
N TYR A 18 8.30 74.17 12.14
CA TYR A 18 9.36 74.37 13.12
C TYR A 18 9.30 75.80 13.65
N GLY A 19 9.30 75.93 14.97
CA GLY A 19 9.43 77.21 15.64
C GLY A 19 10.71 77.91 15.19
N PRO A 20 10.68 79.22 14.87
CA PRO A 20 11.88 79.97 14.52
C PRO A 20 12.90 79.85 15.65
N GLY A 21 14.16 79.55 15.31
CA GLY A 21 15.24 79.30 16.27
C GLY A 21 15.23 80.30 17.44
N GLY A 22 15.16 79.77 18.65
CA GLY A 22 14.82 80.53 19.86
C GLY A 22 13.37 80.30 20.29
N ASN A 23 12.68 81.39 20.62
CA ASN A 23 11.48 81.45 21.44
C ASN A 23 10.15 81.33 20.65
N GLY A 24 10.02 80.42 19.68
CA GLY A 24 8.81 80.30 18.85
C GLY A 24 8.11 78.94 18.97
N ALA A 25 6.78 78.93 19.12
CA ALA A 25 6.00 77.69 19.00
C ALA A 25 6.03 77.18 17.54
N GLY A 26 5.89 75.86 17.35
CA GLY A 26 5.75 75.28 16.00
C GLY A 26 4.49 75.83 15.34
N ILE A 27 3.32 75.52 15.91
CA ILE A 27 2.04 76.11 15.52
C ILE A 27 1.56 77.01 16.65
N SER A 28 1.43 78.32 16.39
CA SER A 28 1.09 79.32 17.42
C SER A 28 -0.32 79.88 17.26
N GLY A 29 -1.05 80.01 18.36
CA GLY A 29 -2.38 80.59 18.39
C GLY A 29 -3.02 80.61 19.78
N HIS A 30 -3.97 81.52 19.97
CA HIS A 30 -4.82 81.54 21.17
C HIS A 30 -5.97 80.52 21.09
N ASN A 31 -6.51 80.30 19.89
CA ASN A 31 -7.50 79.27 19.57
C ASN A 31 -6.95 78.48 18.39
N ILE A 32 -6.83 77.17 18.51
CA ILE A 32 -6.32 76.29 17.45
C ILE A 32 -7.31 75.15 17.26
N THR A 33 -7.73 74.93 16.02
CA THR A 33 -8.60 73.81 15.66
C THR A 33 -7.95 73.07 14.51
N ILE A 34 -7.72 71.77 14.68
CA ILE A 34 -7.17 70.87 13.67
C ILE A 34 -8.23 69.81 13.35
N ASN A 35 -8.58 69.68 12.07
CA ASN A 35 -9.58 68.74 11.58
C ASN A 35 -8.93 67.69 10.67
N GLY A 36 -8.10 66.81 11.23
CA GLY A 36 -7.40 65.78 10.45
C GLY A 36 -6.01 66.19 9.95
N GLY A 37 -5.50 65.43 8.97
CA GLY A 37 -4.20 65.65 8.32
C GLY A 37 -3.01 64.98 8.99
N ASN A 38 -1.83 65.06 8.36
CA ASN A 38 -0.54 64.62 8.92
C ASN A 38 0.27 65.86 9.31
N ILE A 39 0.50 66.06 10.61
CA ILE A 39 1.12 67.28 11.15
C ILE A 39 2.29 66.90 12.04
N TYR A 40 3.43 67.53 11.79
CA TYR A 40 4.58 67.51 12.68
C TYR A 40 4.90 68.94 13.11
N ALA A 41 4.73 69.24 14.38
CA ALA A 41 4.96 70.57 14.93
C ALA A 41 6.01 70.53 16.04
N GLN A 42 7.07 71.31 15.87
CA GLN A 42 8.17 71.36 16.83
C GLN A 42 8.39 72.78 17.32
N GLY A 43 8.38 72.96 18.64
CA GLY A 43 8.73 74.23 19.26
C GLY A 43 10.23 74.51 19.22
N GLY A 44 10.58 75.79 19.30
CA GLY A 44 11.96 76.24 19.56
C GLY A 44 12.36 76.11 21.03
N ASP A 45 13.52 76.68 21.40
CA ASP A 45 14.09 76.65 22.75
C ASP A 45 13.13 77.29 23.77
N SER A 46 12.28 76.50 24.43
CA SER A 46 11.30 76.86 25.46
C SER A 46 9.89 77.16 24.95
N SER A 47 9.52 76.55 23.82
CA SER A 47 8.23 76.80 23.18
C SER A 47 7.46 75.51 22.92
N PRO A 48 6.12 75.57 22.93
CA PRO A 48 5.34 74.37 22.69
C PRO A 48 5.42 73.92 21.23
N GLY A 49 5.17 72.64 20.98
CA GLY A 49 4.97 72.12 19.63
C GLY A 49 3.77 72.80 18.97
N ILE A 50 2.61 72.72 19.61
CA ILE A 50 1.39 73.42 19.22
C ILE A 50 0.80 74.15 20.42
N GLY A 51 0.59 75.45 20.27
CA GLY A 51 -0.01 76.33 21.27
C GLY A 51 0.70 77.66 21.37
N LEU A 52 0.54 78.38 22.47
CA LEU A 52 1.04 79.76 22.58
C LEU A 52 2.43 79.81 23.21
N TYR A 53 3.31 80.60 22.59
CA TYR A 53 4.56 81.05 23.19
C TYR A 53 4.41 82.47 23.79
N GLY A 54 4.90 82.69 25.01
CA GLY A 54 5.09 84.03 25.58
C GLY A 54 5.18 84.04 27.10
N PHE A 55 5.91 85.01 27.67
CA PHE A 55 5.87 85.29 29.11
C PHE A 55 4.48 85.85 29.45
N TYR A 56 3.65 85.04 30.11
CA TYR A 56 2.29 85.35 30.52
C TYR A 56 1.28 85.43 29.37
N GLY A 57 0.48 84.38 29.23
CA GLY A 57 -0.57 84.29 28.22
C GLY A 57 -1.60 83.21 28.55
N THR A 58 -2.67 83.18 27.78
CA THR A 58 -3.69 82.13 27.86
C THR A 58 -3.93 81.58 26.45
N VAL A 59 -3.69 80.28 26.29
CA VAL A 59 -4.30 79.49 25.23
C VAL A 59 -5.74 79.28 25.67
N TYR A 60 -6.70 79.74 24.86
CA TYR A 60 -8.11 79.49 25.11
C TYR A 60 -8.39 78.02 24.80
N ASP A 61 -8.66 77.65 23.55
CA ASP A 61 -9.00 76.26 23.24
C ASP A 61 -8.11 75.67 22.13
N LEU A 62 -7.63 74.45 22.38
CA LEU A 62 -7.01 73.56 21.40
C LEU A 62 -7.97 72.42 21.10
N SER A 63 -8.41 72.27 19.86
CA SER A 63 -9.34 71.22 19.45
C SER A 63 -8.75 70.39 18.32
N PHE A 64 -8.72 69.07 18.49
CA PHE A 64 -8.16 68.10 17.55
C PHE A 64 -9.23 67.08 17.17
N ASN A 65 -9.71 67.12 15.93
CA ASN A 65 -10.83 66.31 15.45
C ASN A 65 -10.33 65.25 14.45
N GLY A 66 -9.35 64.43 14.85
CA GLY A 66 -8.71 63.44 13.98
C GLY A 66 -7.32 63.84 13.47
N GLY A 67 -6.73 62.98 12.63
CA GLY A 67 -5.43 63.19 11.99
C GLY A 67 -4.27 62.46 12.69
N ASN A 68 -3.09 62.51 12.10
CA ASN A 68 -1.84 62.05 12.71
C ASN A 68 -1.02 63.28 13.09
N ILE A 69 -1.00 63.62 14.38
CA ILE A 69 -0.48 64.87 14.88
C ILE A 69 0.63 64.58 15.88
N ILE A 70 1.83 65.02 15.55
CA ILE A 70 3.00 64.90 16.40
C ILE A 70 3.41 66.32 16.82
N ALA A 71 3.48 66.56 18.13
CA ALA A 71 3.88 67.84 18.68
C ALA A 71 4.98 67.69 19.72
N ASP A 72 6.15 68.24 19.41
CA ASP A 72 7.33 68.22 20.25
C ASP A 72 7.58 69.62 20.86
N GLY A 73 7.33 69.75 22.16
CA GLY A 73 7.81 70.87 22.96
C GLY A 73 9.30 70.71 23.23
N ARG A 74 10.11 71.74 22.93
CA ARG A 74 11.56 71.71 23.16
C ARG A 74 12.02 72.78 24.13
N GLY A 75 13.13 72.51 24.79
CA GLY A 75 13.92 73.51 25.51
C GLY A 75 13.92 73.37 27.02
N ARG A 76 14.56 74.34 27.67
CA ARG A 76 15.00 74.21 29.08
C ARG A 76 13.90 74.51 30.10
N TYR A 77 12.76 75.05 29.68
CA TYR A 77 11.79 75.76 30.54
C TYR A 77 10.39 75.12 30.52
N GLY A 78 10.32 73.80 30.48
CA GLY A 78 9.05 73.09 30.63
C GLY A 78 8.06 73.32 29.48
N ALA A 79 8.55 73.25 28.25
CA ALA A 79 7.73 73.38 27.04
C ALA A 79 6.78 72.19 26.86
N ALA A 80 5.51 72.48 26.55
CA ALA A 80 4.51 71.44 26.31
C ALA A 80 4.54 70.90 24.87
N GLY A 81 4.10 69.67 24.66
CA GLY A 81 3.79 69.18 23.31
C GLY A 81 2.59 69.96 22.74
N PHE A 82 1.43 69.76 23.35
CA PHE A 82 0.20 70.55 23.13
C PHE A 82 -0.09 71.43 24.34
N GLY A 83 -0.24 72.74 24.15
CA GLY A 83 -0.69 73.64 25.21
C GLY A 83 0.17 74.89 25.39
N GLY A 84 0.58 75.16 26.62
CA GLY A 84 1.29 76.40 26.97
C GLY A 84 2.81 76.23 26.94
N GLY A 85 3.52 77.26 26.47
CA GLY A 85 4.94 77.44 26.79
C GLY A 85 5.16 77.90 28.24
N ASP A 86 6.24 78.64 28.46
CA ASP A 86 6.60 79.25 29.75
C ASP A 86 5.41 80.05 30.33
N CYS A 87 5.03 79.80 31.59
CA CYS A 87 3.99 80.53 32.33
C CYS A 87 2.61 80.69 31.62
N THR A 88 2.26 79.79 30.68
CA THR A 88 1.05 79.94 29.86
C THR A 88 -0.06 79.00 30.33
N ASN A 89 -1.23 79.58 30.63
CA ASN A 89 -2.42 78.81 31.01
C ASN A 89 -3.11 78.25 29.77
N VAL A 90 -3.71 77.08 29.90
CA VAL A 90 -4.54 76.44 28.88
C VAL A 90 -5.95 76.30 29.43
N ASN A 91 -6.93 76.94 28.78
CA ASN A 91 -8.33 76.84 29.19
C ASN A 91 -8.93 75.48 28.76
N GLY A 92 -8.66 75.03 27.53
CA GLY A 92 -9.20 73.77 27.02
C GLY A 92 -8.26 73.05 26.04
N VAL A 93 -8.10 71.75 26.22
CA VAL A 93 -7.60 70.83 25.18
C VAL A 93 -8.67 69.77 24.94
N TYR A 94 -9.09 69.60 23.69
CA TYR A 94 -10.16 68.68 23.29
C TYR A 94 -9.64 67.78 22.17
N ILE A 95 -9.67 66.47 22.38
CA ILE A 95 -9.21 65.46 21.41
C ILE A 95 -10.37 64.52 21.08
N ASP A 96 -10.83 64.59 19.83
CA ASP A 96 -12.01 63.89 19.29
C ASP A 96 -11.61 62.91 18.17
N GLY A 97 -10.48 62.22 18.35
CA GLY A 97 -9.95 61.19 17.47
C GLY A 97 -8.55 61.48 16.94
N GLY A 98 -8.06 60.60 16.09
CA GLY A 98 -6.73 60.64 15.48
C GLY A 98 -5.62 59.96 16.29
N VAL A 99 -4.43 59.95 15.72
CA VAL A 99 -3.18 59.50 16.35
C VAL A 99 -2.42 60.74 16.80
N ILE A 100 -2.35 60.97 18.11
CA ILE A 100 -1.88 62.20 18.73
C ILE A 100 -0.66 61.89 19.59
N LYS A 101 0.53 62.33 19.16
CA LYS A 101 1.79 62.12 19.88
C LYS A 101 2.32 63.45 20.40
N ALA A 102 2.17 63.69 21.70
CA ALA A 102 2.59 64.91 22.39
C ALA A 102 3.82 64.64 23.25
N LYS A 103 4.89 65.38 23.04
CA LYS A 103 6.11 65.28 23.86
C LYS A 103 6.44 66.61 24.52
N GLY A 104 6.58 66.61 25.84
CA GLY A 104 7.11 67.72 26.61
C GLY A 104 8.53 67.44 27.13
N GLU A 105 9.35 68.49 27.24
CA GLU A 105 10.73 68.42 27.74
C GLU A 105 10.94 69.32 28.96
N SER A 106 11.99 69.04 29.75
CA SER A 106 12.34 69.79 30.97
C SER A 106 11.16 69.99 31.93
N SER A 107 10.43 68.90 32.20
CA SER A 107 9.25 68.84 33.08
C SER A 107 7.99 69.54 32.56
N GLY A 108 8.00 70.02 31.32
CA GLY A 108 6.81 70.50 30.61
C GLY A 108 5.89 69.34 30.23
N PRO A 109 4.56 69.51 30.29
CA PRO A 109 3.67 68.40 30.05
C PRO A 109 3.64 67.96 28.59
N GLY A 110 3.30 66.70 28.31
CA GLY A 110 2.96 66.31 26.94
C GLY A 110 1.75 67.12 26.45
N ILE A 111 0.69 67.13 27.26
CA ILE A 111 -0.57 67.84 27.00
C ILE A 111 -0.91 68.72 28.22
N GLY A 112 -0.89 70.04 28.04
CA GLY A 112 -1.41 71.06 28.95
C GLY A 112 -0.44 72.22 29.26
N GLY A 113 -0.34 72.68 30.51
CA GLY A 113 0.33 73.94 30.88
C GLY A 113 1.82 73.82 31.28
N GLY A 114 2.70 74.65 30.69
CA GLY A 114 4.16 74.63 30.88
C GLY A 114 4.68 75.01 32.28
N GLN A 115 5.98 74.80 32.55
CA GLN A 115 6.63 75.02 33.87
C GLN A 115 7.28 76.40 34.05
N MET A 116 7.34 76.90 35.30
CA MET A 116 8.09 78.12 35.69
C MET A 116 9.44 77.87 36.38
N PHE A 117 10.27 78.92 36.40
CA PHE A 117 11.47 79.09 37.25
C PHE A 117 11.19 79.57 38.69
N TYR A 118 9.99 80.12 38.98
CA TYR A 118 9.73 80.87 40.23
C TYR A 118 8.43 80.56 41.00
N GLY A 119 7.69 79.47 40.70
CA GLY A 119 6.72 78.89 41.66
C GLY A 119 5.29 78.61 41.18
N ASP A 120 4.63 79.51 40.46
CA ASP A 120 3.28 79.30 39.90
C ASP A 120 3.32 78.74 38.47
N GLY A 121 3.38 77.41 38.31
CA GLY A 121 3.33 76.74 37.00
C GLY A 121 2.06 77.03 36.19
N GLY A 122 2.12 76.82 34.87
CA GLY A 122 0.97 76.97 33.96
C GLY A 122 -0.17 76.02 34.34
N GLN A 123 -1.38 76.58 34.39
CA GLN A 123 -2.60 75.83 34.72
C GLN A 123 -3.22 75.20 33.48
N ALA A 124 -3.83 74.02 33.64
CA ALA A 124 -4.66 73.40 32.63
C ALA A 124 -6.09 73.27 33.18
N HIS A 125 -7.05 74.00 32.64
CA HIS A 125 -8.40 74.03 33.20
C HIS A 125 -9.16 72.78 32.77
N ASN A 126 -9.30 72.55 31.47
CA ASN A 126 -9.93 71.34 30.93
C ASN A 126 -9.01 70.62 29.94
N ILE A 127 -8.76 69.34 30.16
CA ILE A 127 -8.21 68.43 29.15
C ILE A 127 -9.22 67.31 28.96
N ILE A 128 -9.81 67.21 27.78
CA ILE A 128 -10.85 66.24 27.45
C ILE A 128 -10.37 65.40 26.26
N ILE A 129 -10.22 64.11 26.49
CA ILE A 129 -9.90 63.12 25.47
C ILE A 129 -11.15 62.28 25.26
N ASN A 130 -11.86 62.54 24.17
CA ASN A 130 -13.06 61.82 23.82
C ASN A 130 -12.75 60.48 23.14
N CYS A 131 -11.70 60.38 22.32
CA CYS A 131 -11.24 59.17 21.65
C CYS A 131 -9.87 59.38 20.96
N GLY A 132 -9.42 58.41 20.18
CA GLY A 132 -8.15 58.44 19.47
C GLY A 132 -7.03 57.67 20.15
N THR A 133 -5.87 57.66 19.52
CA THR A 133 -4.63 57.06 20.04
C THR A 133 -3.74 58.19 20.53
N VAL A 134 -3.68 58.40 21.84
CA VAL A 134 -2.97 59.53 22.45
C VAL A 134 -1.73 59.04 23.17
N VAL A 135 -0.56 59.47 22.73
CA VAL A 135 0.71 59.28 23.43
C VAL A 135 1.15 60.62 24.00
N ALA A 136 1.22 60.72 25.33
CA ALA A 136 1.59 61.95 26.03
C ALA A 136 2.85 61.71 26.88
N ALA A 137 4.01 61.99 26.30
CA ALA A 137 5.31 61.73 26.90
C ALA A 137 5.90 62.99 27.53
N SER A 138 6.42 62.87 28.76
CA SER A 138 7.12 63.95 29.45
C SER A 138 8.02 63.41 30.55
N THR A 139 9.08 64.17 30.90
CA THR A 139 9.86 63.96 32.13
C THR A 139 9.15 64.47 33.39
N GLY A 140 8.04 65.21 33.23
CA GLY A 140 7.08 65.60 34.25
C GLY A 140 5.74 64.87 34.05
N TYR A 141 4.64 65.62 34.00
CA TYR A 141 3.31 65.05 33.74
C TYR A 141 3.07 64.83 32.25
N GLY A 142 2.72 63.62 31.83
CA GLY A 142 2.32 63.36 30.44
C GLY A 142 1.08 64.18 30.07
N ILE A 143 0.04 64.13 30.90
CA ILE A 143 -1.19 64.90 30.75
C ILE A 143 -1.43 65.75 32.00
N GLY A 144 -1.68 67.04 31.82
CA GLY A 144 -1.94 68.01 32.87
C GLY A 144 -1.02 69.23 32.76
N GLY A 145 -0.56 69.73 33.90
CA GLY A 145 0.28 70.91 33.95
C GLY A 145 1.15 70.91 35.19
N THR A 146 2.10 71.83 35.22
CA THR A 146 2.95 71.99 36.41
C THR A 146 2.27 72.81 37.51
N GLY A 147 1.27 73.63 37.15
CA GLY A 147 0.34 74.29 38.06
C GLY A 147 -0.91 73.46 38.37
N ASN A 148 -1.98 74.14 38.80
CA ASN A 148 -3.27 73.50 39.10
C ASN A 148 -3.94 72.97 37.82
N CYS A 149 -4.44 71.74 37.90
CA CYS A 149 -5.31 71.14 36.88
C CYS A 149 -6.72 71.01 37.46
N SER A 150 -7.72 71.53 36.75
CA SER A 150 -9.11 71.53 37.27
C SER A 150 -9.91 70.31 36.82
N ASN A 151 -9.68 69.84 35.59
CA ASN A 151 -10.40 68.71 35.01
C ASN A 151 -9.54 67.98 33.96
N ILE A 152 -9.35 66.67 34.15
CA ILE A 152 -8.84 65.76 33.12
C ILE A 152 -9.91 64.70 32.91
N GLN A 153 -10.44 64.64 31.70
CA GLN A 153 -11.52 63.75 31.34
C GLN A 153 -11.08 62.82 30.20
N ILE A 154 -11.25 61.51 30.36
CA ILE A 154 -10.94 60.50 29.35
C ILE A 154 -12.18 59.63 29.15
N ASN A 155 -12.80 59.74 27.98
CA ASN A 155 -14.07 59.08 27.66
C ASN A 155 -13.90 57.89 26.70
N GLY A 156 -12.69 57.67 26.21
CA GLY A 156 -12.42 56.74 25.13
C GLY A 156 -10.99 56.83 24.62
N GLY A 157 -10.67 56.00 23.64
CA GLY A 157 -9.35 55.97 23.00
C GLY A 157 -8.36 55.01 23.65
N SER A 158 -7.14 55.02 23.14
CA SER A 158 -5.95 54.39 23.74
C SER A 158 -5.02 55.51 24.19
N VAL A 159 -4.87 55.71 25.50
CA VAL A 159 -4.13 56.84 26.07
C VAL A 159 -2.87 56.35 26.81
N ASN A 160 -1.70 56.55 26.22
CA ASN A 160 -0.43 56.27 26.86
C ASN A 160 0.24 57.55 27.36
N ALA A 161 0.00 57.91 28.62
CA ALA A 161 0.66 59.03 29.27
C ALA A 161 1.80 58.55 30.20
N SER A 162 2.92 59.28 30.24
CA SER A 162 4.01 59.01 31.20
C SER A 162 3.55 59.17 32.65
N SER A 163 2.64 60.12 32.91
CA SER A 163 1.84 60.25 34.12
C SER A 163 0.67 61.20 33.88
N ILE A 164 -0.35 61.16 34.73
CA ILE A 164 -1.50 62.07 34.70
C ILE A 164 -1.55 62.82 36.02
N LYS A 165 -1.73 64.15 35.98
CA LYS A 165 -1.60 65.03 37.16
C LYS A 165 -2.60 64.73 38.28
N ILE A 166 -3.84 64.48 37.90
CA ILE A 166 -4.96 64.16 38.79
C ILE A 166 -5.65 62.90 38.26
N THR A 167 -6.38 62.17 39.09
CA THR A 167 -7.17 61.03 38.63
C THR A 167 -8.15 61.52 37.55
N PRO A 168 -8.08 60.96 36.32
CA PRO A 168 -9.00 61.34 35.27
C PRO A 168 -10.42 60.83 35.58
N VAL A 169 -11.42 61.52 35.02
CA VAL A 169 -12.82 61.09 35.10
C VAL A 169 -13.40 60.80 33.71
N ASN A 170 -14.48 60.04 33.62
CA ASN A 170 -15.25 59.90 32.38
C ASN A 170 -16.31 61.00 32.23
N ALA A 171 -17.15 60.92 31.18
CA ALA A 171 -18.21 61.89 30.91
C ALA A 171 -19.33 61.91 31.94
N LEU A 172 -19.44 60.87 32.77
CA LEU A 172 -20.37 60.77 33.88
C LEU A 172 -19.77 61.33 35.19
N GLY A 173 -18.47 61.66 35.20
CA GLY A 173 -17.74 62.13 36.37
C GLY A 173 -17.20 61.01 37.27
N GLU A 174 -17.20 59.76 36.80
CA GLU A 174 -16.63 58.61 37.52
C GLU A 174 -15.11 58.58 37.32
N GLU A 175 -14.34 58.25 38.36
CA GLU A 175 -12.90 58.07 38.24
C GLU A 175 -12.57 56.90 37.30
N VAL A 176 -11.56 57.08 36.45
CA VAL A 176 -11.11 56.04 35.52
C VAL A 176 -9.63 55.74 35.68
N TYR A 177 -9.27 54.47 35.51
CA TYR A 177 -7.93 53.96 35.80
C TYR A 177 -7.35 53.22 34.61
N LYS A 178 -6.02 53.31 34.48
CA LYS A 178 -5.28 52.73 33.35
C LYS A 178 -5.38 51.20 33.37
N THR A 179 -5.82 50.64 32.26
CA THR A 179 -5.88 49.20 31.98
C THR A 179 -5.07 48.94 30.71
N VAL A 180 -4.05 48.10 30.81
CA VAL A 180 -3.13 47.83 29.69
C VAL A 180 -3.33 46.42 29.18
N ILE A 181 -3.61 46.30 27.89
CA ILE A 181 -3.79 45.01 27.23
C ILE A 181 -2.71 44.88 26.17
N THR A 182 -1.96 43.79 26.22
CA THR A 182 -0.97 43.43 25.20
C THR A 182 -1.57 42.38 24.30
N LEU A 183 -1.67 42.64 23.00
CA LEU A 183 -2.12 41.64 22.04
C LEU A 183 -0.91 40.75 21.69
N ASP A 184 -1.00 39.46 21.98
CA ASP A 184 0.10 38.53 21.73
C ASP A 184 0.43 38.44 20.24
N GLY A 185 1.71 38.27 19.90
CA GLY A 185 2.18 38.25 18.52
C GLY A 185 2.16 39.61 17.78
N VAL A 186 1.50 40.64 18.31
CA VAL A 186 1.42 41.98 17.68
C VAL A 186 2.62 42.86 18.09
N ASN A 187 3.38 43.31 17.10
CA ASN A 187 4.58 44.15 17.31
C ASN A 187 4.61 45.40 16.40
N THR A 188 3.42 45.86 16.02
CA THR A 188 3.22 47.02 15.15
C THR A 188 1.93 47.75 15.55
N GLU A 189 1.80 49.00 15.13
CA GLU A 189 0.54 49.73 15.22
C GLU A 189 -0.48 49.07 14.28
N ILE A 190 -1.58 48.55 14.82
CA ILE A 190 -2.73 47.99 14.11
C ILE A 190 -4.01 48.65 14.60
N HIS A 191 -4.99 48.84 13.72
CA HIS A 191 -6.25 49.50 14.04
C HIS A 191 -7.13 48.57 14.89
N VAL A 192 -7.63 49.08 16.01
CA VAL A 192 -8.62 48.42 16.86
C VAL A 192 -10.00 48.85 16.42
N THR A 193 -10.82 47.88 16.03
CA THR A 193 -12.15 48.10 15.45
C THR A 193 -13.29 47.79 16.41
N ASP A 194 -13.06 46.96 17.42
CA ASP A 194 -14.04 46.65 18.46
C ASP A 194 -13.35 46.29 19.78
N ILE A 195 -14.03 46.56 20.90
CA ILE A 195 -13.59 46.19 22.25
C ILE A 195 -14.83 45.79 23.06
N ARG A 196 -14.87 44.56 23.56
CA ARG A 196 -15.95 44.09 24.44
C ARG A 196 -15.63 44.42 25.90
N ILE A 197 -16.34 45.42 26.42
CA ILE A 197 -16.21 45.92 27.80
C ILE A 197 -17.52 45.73 28.55
N THR A 198 -17.44 45.26 29.80
CA THR A 198 -18.54 45.27 30.76
C THR A 198 -18.21 46.19 31.92
N GLY A 199 -19.21 46.88 32.49
CA GLY A 199 -18.99 47.86 33.58
C GLY A 199 -18.62 49.28 33.10
N ALA A 200 -18.52 49.51 31.79
CA ALA A 200 -18.32 50.83 31.19
C ALA A 200 -19.35 51.08 30.07
N ASP A 201 -20.50 51.67 30.40
CA ASP A 201 -21.64 51.83 29.49
C ASP A 201 -21.37 52.80 28.31
N TYR A 202 -20.25 53.54 28.34
CA TYR A 202 -19.87 54.49 27.31
C TYR A 202 -18.34 54.61 27.20
N TYR A 203 -17.72 53.86 26.28
CA TYR A 203 -16.31 54.01 25.93
C TYR A 203 -16.17 54.22 24.42
N ASN A 204 -15.60 55.36 24.00
CA ASN A 204 -15.52 55.69 22.59
C ASN A 204 -14.25 55.11 21.95
N ILE A 205 -14.43 54.17 21.02
CA ILE A 205 -13.34 53.41 20.39
C ILE A 205 -12.81 54.01 19.07
N LYS A 206 -13.28 55.20 18.69
CA LYS A 206 -12.86 55.85 17.43
C LYS A 206 -11.33 56.08 17.40
N ASP A 207 -10.71 55.78 16.25
CA ASP A 207 -9.29 56.00 15.93
C ASP A 207 -8.30 55.38 16.95
N ILE A 208 -8.62 54.19 17.48
CA ILE A 208 -7.73 53.43 18.37
C ILE A 208 -6.76 52.58 17.55
N PHE A 209 -5.48 52.67 17.87
CA PHE A 209 -4.42 51.82 17.37
C PHE A 209 -3.64 51.26 18.56
N THR A 210 -3.10 50.05 18.39
CA THR A 210 -2.05 49.55 19.29
C THR A 210 -0.80 50.44 19.17
N ASP A 211 0.05 50.44 20.19
CA ASP A 211 1.40 50.95 20.03
C ASP A 211 2.30 49.97 19.26
N SER A 212 3.56 50.36 19.02
CA SER A 212 4.55 49.52 18.33
C SER A 212 4.94 48.25 19.10
N SER A 213 4.39 48.01 20.29
CA SER A 213 4.56 46.79 21.07
C SER A 213 3.26 46.00 21.22
N GLY A 214 2.22 46.32 20.43
CA GLY A 214 0.94 45.62 20.46
C GLY A 214 0.04 46.01 21.63
N LYS A 215 0.29 47.14 22.30
CA LYS A 215 -0.45 47.53 23.51
C LYS A 215 -1.58 48.50 23.25
N VAL A 216 -2.71 48.28 23.94
CA VAL A 216 -3.85 49.20 24.05
C VAL A 216 -3.93 49.71 25.48
N TYR A 217 -4.17 51.02 25.65
CA TYR A 217 -4.15 51.70 26.95
C TYR A 217 -5.52 52.32 27.27
N LEU A 218 -6.39 51.55 27.90
CA LEU A 218 -7.75 51.98 28.22
C LEU A 218 -7.81 52.69 29.57
N TYR A 219 -8.74 53.64 29.75
CA TYR A 219 -9.05 54.23 31.05
C TYR A 219 -10.51 53.96 31.40
N LEU A 220 -10.73 52.99 32.27
CA LEU A 220 -12.07 52.49 32.58
C LEU A 220 -12.40 52.70 34.07
N PRO A 221 -13.69 52.76 34.44
CA PRO A 221 -14.10 52.72 35.84
C PRO A 221 -13.55 51.48 36.55
N GLU A 222 -13.34 51.58 37.87
CA GLU A 222 -13.02 50.41 38.69
C GLU A 222 -14.06 49.29 38.49
N ASP A 223 -13.61 48.04 38.53
CA ASP A 223 -14.40 46.83 38.29
C ASP A 223 -14.93 46.64 36.85
N SER A 224 -14.54 47.49 35.89
CA SER A 224 -14.80 47.22 34.48
C SER A 224 -14.00 46.00 34.00
N SER A 225 -14.63 45.14 33.20
CA SER A 225 -13.97 43.95 32.62
C SER A 225 -13.88 44.06 31.11
N VAL A 226 -12.70 43.75 30.56
CA VAL A 226 -12.47 43.61 29.12
C VAL A 226 -12.26 42.13 28.81
N VAL A 227 -12.97 41.61 27.81
CA VAL A 227 -12.97 40.18 27.45
C VAL A 227 -12.48 39.88 26.04
N SER A 228 -12.64 40.83 25.10
CA SER A 228 -12.03 40.71 23.76
C SER A 228 -11.75 42.05 23.09
N ILE A 229 -10.78 42.05 22.18
CA ILE A 229 -10.38 43.18 21.33
C ILE A 229 -10.30 42.68 19.89
N VAL A 230 -10.93 43.37 18.93
CA VAL A 230 -10.78 43.10 17.50
C VAL A 230 -9.80 44.10 16.90
N ALA A 231 -8.63 43.63 16.46
CA ALA A 231 -7.56 44.47 15.92
C ALA A 231 -6.93 43.85 14.67
N GLY A 232 -6.71 44.67 13.63
CA GLY A 232 -6.11 44.20 12.38
C GLY A 232 -6.95 43.20 11.57
N GLY A 233 -8.17 42.86 12.03
CA GLY A 233 -9.04 41.83 11.44
C GLY A 233 -9.23 40.61 12.35
N ASP A 234 -8.34 40.42 13.33
CA ASP A 234 -8.36 39.28 14.24
C ASP A 234 -9.04 39.64 15.56
N GLU A 235 -9.71 38.67 16.18
CA GLU A 235 -10.24 38.80 17.54
C GLU A 235 -9.25 38.21 18.54
N TYR A 236 -8.88 38.99 19.54
CA TYR A 236 -8.01 38.60 20.64
C TYR A 236 -8.83 38.50 21.92
N SER A 237 -8.62 37.45 22.72
CA SER A 237 -9.35 37.20 23.96
C SER A 237 -8.44 37.08 25.17
N GLY A 238 -9.00 37.42 26.33
CA GLY A 238 -8.36 37.33 27.63
C GLY A 238 -9.24 38.01 28.66
N ASP A 239 -8.93 37.82 29.94
CA ASP A 239 -9.72 38.42 31.03
C ASP A 239 -8.88 39.43 31.81
N ILE A 240 -9.39 40.66 31.91
CA ILE A 240 -8.81 41.69 32.77
C ILE A 240 -9.91 42.51 33.43
N ILE A 241 -9.71 42.83 34.71
CA ILE A 241 -10.57 43.72 35.49
C ILE A 241 -9.76 44.97 35.84
N THR A 242 -10.34 46.14 35.62
CA THR A 242 -9.73 47.43 35.94
C THR A 242 -9.65 47.65 37.45
N THR A 243 -8.47 48.06 37.93
CA THR A 243 -8.19 48.29 39.34
C THR A 243 -7.85 49.76 39.60
N SER A 244 -8.29 50.29 40.75
CA SER A 244 -8.05 51.69 41.15
C SER A 244 -6.58 52.06 41.40
N ASP A 245 -5.69 51.07 41.52
CA ASP A 245 -4.24 51.26 41.63
C ASP A 245 -3.54 51.47 40.28
N GLY A 246 -4.24 51.28 39.15
CA GLY A 246 -3.70 51.41 37.79
C GLY A 246 -2.68 50.34 37.41
N LEU A 247 -2.67 49.20 38.10
CA LEU A 247 -1.75 48.07 37.86
C LEU A 247 -2.36 46.96 36.98
N ALA A 248 -3.59 47.11 36.49
CA ALA A 248 -4.24 46.14 35.63
C ALA A 248 -3.49 45.97 34.29
N ASN A 249 -2.88 44.80 34.09
CA ASN A 249 -2.18 44.40 32.86
C ASN A 249 -2.50 42.95 32.50
N ALA A 250 -2.77 42.66 31.23
CA ALA A 250 -3.00 41.30 30.71
C ALA A 250 -2.44 41.13 29.29
N VAL A 251 -2.21 39.88 28.90
CA VAL A 251 -1.90 39.48 27.52
C VAL A 251 -3.15 38.82 26.96
N PHE A 252 -3.59 39.26 25.79
CA PHE A 252 -4.73 38.67 25.06
C PHE A 252 -4.18 37.88 23.88
N GLU A 253 -4.64 36.65 23.72
CA GLU A 253 -4.20 35.74 22.67
C GLU A 253 -5.21 35.75 21.53
N ILE A 254 -4.76 35.47 20.30
CA ILE A 254 -5.65 35.36 19.14
C ILE A 254 -6.64 34.20 19.37
N ILE A 255 -7.91 34.41 19.04
CA ILE A 255 -8.89 33.31 19.06
C ILE A 255 -8.63 32.44 17.84
N ASP A 256 -8.26 31.20 18.08
CA ASP A 256 -8.24 30.19 17.04
C ASP A 256 -9.67 29.79 16.67
N THR A 257 -10.00 29.94 15.39
CA THR A 257 -11.33 29.64 14.84
C THR A 257 -11.26 28.68 13.67
N GLU A 258 -10.04 28.28 13.26
CA GLU A 258 -9.86 27.34 12.19
C GLU A 258 -9.92 25.93 12.77
N ALA A 259 -10.62 25.04 12.08
CA ALA A 259 -10.68 23.65 12.48
C ALA A 259 -9.51 22.86 11.87
N PRO A 260 -9.02 21.81 12.57
CA PRO A 260 -7.95 20.98 12.04
C PRO A 260 -8.27 20.39 10.67
N ILE A 261 -7.28 20.34 9.78
CA ILE A 261 -7.37 19.65 8.49
C ILE A 261 -6.70 18.29 8.60
N ILE A 262 -7.51 17.23 8.44
CA ILE A 262 -7.03 15.86 8.51
C ILE A 262 -6.72 15.34 7.10
N THR A 263 -5.57 14.68 6.95
CA THR A 263 -5.16 14.01 5.70
C THR A 263 -5.17 12.49 5.90
N PRO A 264 -5.77 11.71 4.98
CA PRO A 264 -5.79 10.25 5.04
C PRO A 264 -4.39 9.65 4.89
N GLY A 265 -4.11 8.61 5.68
CA GLY A 265 -2.94 7.75 5.55
C GLY A 265 -3.27 6.38 4.97
N GLU A 266 -2.61 5.34 5.47
CA GLU A 266 -2.78 3.96 5.02
C GLU A 266 -3.84 3.21 5.83
N VAL A 267 -4.55 2.31 5.15
CA VAL A 267 -5.48 1.36 5.77
C VAL A 267 -4.99 -0.06 5.49
N ASN A 268 -4.77 -0.84 6.54
CA ASN A 268 -4.32 -2.22 6.44
C ASN A 268 -5.24 -3.13 7.25
N ARG A 269 -6.06 -3.94 6.57
CA ARG A 269 -6.93 -4.94 7.18
C ARG A 269 -6.12 -6.21 7.45
N ILE A 270 -5.93 -6.53 8.72
CA ILE A 270 -5.04 -7.61 9.16
C ILE A 270 -5.78 -8.94 9.28
N SER A 271 -7.06 -8.89 9.68
CA SER A 271 -7.94 -10.05 9.83
C SER A 271 -9.41 -9.65 9.68
N ASP A 272 -10.34 -10.59 9.79
CA ASP A 272 -11.77 -10.28 9.85
C ASP A 272 -12.14 -9.37 11.03
N THR A 273 -11.31 -9.28 12.08
CA THR A 273 -11.59 -8.49 13.28
C THR A 273 -10.64 -7.31 13.51
N ASP A 274 -9.49 -7.28 12.84
CA ASP A 274 -8.41 -6.36 13.19
C ASP A 274 -7.95 -5.55 11.98
N ALA A 275 -7.67 -4.27 12.18
CA ALA A 275 -7.13 -3.37 11.17
C ALA A 275 -6.24 -2.29 11.79
N THR A 276 -5.34 -1.72 10.99
CA THR A 276 -4.63 -0.49 11.34
C THR A 276 -4.95 0.60 10.34
N VAL A 277 -5.13 1.81 10.84
CA VAL A 277 -5.51 2.98 10.05
C VAL A 277 -4.59 4.14 10.42
N THR A 278 -3.99 4.82 9.46
CA THR A 278 -3.16 6.01 9.71
C THR A 278 -3.77 7.29 9.15
N PHE A 279 -3.43 8.42 9.76
CA PHE A 279 -3.81 9.77 9.32
C PHE A 279 -2.82 10.81 9.86
N THR A 280 -2.81 12.01 9.30
CA THR A 280 -2.11 13.18 9.88
C THR A 280 -3.08 14.34 10.08
N SER A 281 -2.77 15.20 11.04
CA SER A 281 -3.43 16.50 11.27
C SER A 281 -2.42 17.62 10.98
N ASP A 282 -2.86 18.77 10.50
CA ASP A 282 -2.00 19.95 10.32
C ASP A 282 -1.70 20.67 11.64
N GLU A 283 -2.45 20.36 12.70
CA GLU A 283 -2.23 20.84 14.06
C GLU A 283 -2.47 19.77 15.14
N ALA A 284 -2.05 20.06 16.37
CA ALA A 284 -2.19 19.16 17.51
C ALA A 284 -3.59 19.24 18.15
N GLY A 285 -4.07 18.12 18.68
CA GLY A 285 -5.41 18.05 19.27
C GLY A 285 -5.72 16.69 19.88
N GLU A 286 -7.00 16.35 19.93
CA GLU A 286 -7.49 15.02 20.28
C GLU A 286 -8.33 14.45 19.14
N TYR A 287 -8.08 13.20 18.76
CA TYR A 287 -8.88 12.50 17.76
C TYR A 287 -9.94 11.57 18.37
N TYR A 288 -11.02 11.41 17.61
CA TYR A 288 -12.18 10.59 17.90
C TYR A 288 -12.51 9.79 16.65
N TYR A 289 -12.98 8.57 16.79
CA TYR A 289 -13.36 7.77 15.64
C TYR A 289 -14.53 6.84 15.92
N GLU A 290 -15.24 6.49 14.86
CA GLU A 290 -16.26 5.44 14.87
C GLU A 290 -16.18 4.63 13.58
N VAL A 291 -16.45 3.33 13.69
CA VAL A 291 -16.45 2.41 12.55
C VAL A 291 -17.89 2.01 12.26
N ALA A 292 -18.30 2.11 11.00
CA ALA A 292 -19.62 1.74 10.54
C ALA A 292 -19.55 0.82 9.30
N THR A 293 -20.68 0.24 8.92
CA THR A 293 -20.79 -0.53 7.68
C THR A 293 -20.63 0.39 6.47
N THR A 294 -19.88 -0.03 5.45
CA THR A 294 -19.64 0.79 4.26
C THR A 294 -20.93 1.29 3.61
N GLY A 295 -20.96 2.58 3.29
CA GLY A 295 -22.10 3.24 2.64
C GLY A 295 -23.31 3.51 3.55
N SER A 296 -23.20 3.24 4.85
CA SER A 296 -24.18 3.73 5.82
C SER A 296 -24.10 5.25 5.99
N GLN A 297 -25.10 5.84 6.64
CA GLN A 297 -25.04 7.25 7.01
C GLN A 297 -23.88 7.47 7.98
N GLN A 298 -23.11 8.55 7.77
CA GLN A 298 -22.05 8.97 8.68
C GLN A 298 -22.57 9.01 10.14
N PRO A 299 -21.88 8.35 11.08
CA PRO A 299 -22.23 8.36 12.48
C PRO A 299 -22.02 9.75 13.10
N ASP A 300 -22.79 10.04 14.14
CA ASP A 300 -22.64 11.25 14.95
C ASP A 300 -21.63 10.97 16.05
N ILE A 301 -20.37 11.36 15.84
CA ILE A 301 -19.25 11.07 16.75
C ILE A 301 -19.29 12.06 17.91
N ASP A 302 -19.48 11.55 19.14
CA ASP A 302 -19.48 12.37 20.35
C ASP A 302 -18.06 12.83 20.71
N THR A 303 -17.79 14.13 20.51
CA THR A 303 -16.52 14.78 20.87
C THR A 303 -16.57 15.51 22.22
N SER A 304 -17.64 15.33 23.02
CA SER A 304 -17.77 15.98 24.33
C SER A 304 -16.91 15.33 25.43
N GLY A 305 -16.52 14.08 25.23
CA GLY A 305 -15.59 13.34 26.10
C GLY A 305 -14.12 13.71 25.88
N SER A 306 -13.22 12.94 26.49
CA SER A 306 -11.78 13.01 26.21
C SER A 306 -11.46 12.12 25.01
N GLY A 307 -10.77 12.67 24.02
CA GLY A 307 -10.31 11.93 22.86
C GLY A 307 -8.92 11.33 23.07
N THR A 308 -8.32 10.82 22.00
CA THR A 308 -6.94 10.35 22.03
C THR A 308 -6.02 11.47 21.55
N PRO A 309 -4.98 11.88 22.31
CA PRO A 309 -4.09 12.96 21.88
C PRO A 309 -3.40 12.64 20.54
N CYS A 310 -3.31 13.63 19.66
CA CYS A 310 -2.50 13.59 18.45
C CYS A 310 -1.70 14.89 18.27
N ASP A 311 -0.60 14.78 17.52
CA ASP A 311 0.18 15.90 17.04
C ASP A 311 0.22 15.89 15.51
N THR A 312 1.09 16.70 14.92
CA THR A 312 1.23 16.83 13.46
C THR A 312 1.99 15.66 12.81
N SER A 313 2.43 14.66 13.60
CA SER A 313 3.02 13.43 13.07
C SER A 313 1.94 12.43 12.67
N GLU A 314 2.35 11.40 11.93
CA GLU A 314 1.44 10.33 11.53
C GLU A 314 0.92 9.57 12.75
N GLN A 315 -0.41 9.55 12.88
CA GLN A 315 -1.12 8.82 13.92
C GLN A 315 -1.52 7.45 13.41
N THR A 316 -1.55 6.46 14.29
CA THR A 316 -2.01 5.10 13.99
C THR A 316 -3.13 4.70 14.94
N ILE A 317 -4.28 4.34 14.38
CA ILE A 317 -5.42 3.75 15.08
C ILE A 317 -5.37 2.24 14.88
N SER A 318 -5.29 1.51 15.99
CA SER A 318 -5.44 0.05 16.01
C SER A 318 -6.89 -0.31 16.32
N LEU A 319 -7.52 -1.02 15.40
CA LEU A 319 -8.92 -1.46 15.48
C LEU A 319 -8.96 -2.96 15.77
N GLU A 320 -9.85 -3.36 16.68
CA GLU A 320 -10.07 -4.75 17.07
C GLU A 320 -11.59 -5.03 17.10
N SER A 321 -11.98 -6.31 17.11
CA SER A 321 -13.39 -6.74 17.20
C SER A 321 -14.30 -6.21 16.09
N LEU A 322 -13.73 -5.93 14.91
CA LEU A 322 -14.48 -5.52 13.72
C LEU A 322 -15.39 -6.66 13.22
N SER A 323 -16.47 -6.29 12.53
CA SER A 323 -17.25 -7.25 11.76
C SER A 323 -16.60 -7.56 10.42
N ALA A 324 -16.84 -8.75 9.89
CA ALA A 324 -16.43 -9.11 8.53
C ALA A 324 -17.15 -8.26 7.47
N GLY A 325 -16.52 -8.13 6.30
CA GLY A 325 -17.01 -7.31 5.19
C GLY A 325 -16.37 -5.91 5.16
N ASP A 326 -16.77 -5.12 4.16
CA ASP A 326 -16.30 -3.75 3.98
C ASP A 326 -16.89 -2.85 5.07
N LEU A 327 -16.02 -2.04 5.69
CA LEU A 327 -16.37 -1.06 6.71
C LEU A 327 -15.83 0.32 6.33
N ASP A 328 -16.40 1.36 6.93
CA ASP A 328 -15.86 2.72 6.88
C ASP A 328 -15.45 3.15 8.29
N ILE A 329 -14.31 3.81 8.41
CA ILE A 329 -13.93 4.56 9.62
C ILE A 329 -14.11 6.05 9.38
N TYR A 330 -14.70 6.72 10.36
CA TYR A 330 -14.86 8.17 10.39
C TYR A 330 -14.00 8.72 11.52
N ILE A 331 -13.15 9.70 11.22
CA ILE A 331 -12.21 10.31 12.17
C ILE A 331 -12.49 11.81 12.26
N LEU A 332 -12.51 12.33 13.48
CA LEU A 332 -12.53 13.76 13.78
C LEU A 332 -11.32 14.11 14.63
N VAL A 333 -10.81 15.33 14.49
CA VAL A 333 -9.81 15.93 15.38
C VAL A 333 -10.41 17.20 15.94
N LYS A 334 -10.26 17.38 17.25
CA LYS A 334 -10.63 18.59 17.98
C LYS A 334 -9.36 19.24 18.51
N ASP A 335 -9.12 20.49 18.16
CA ASP A 335 -7.97 21.25 18.65
C ASP A 335 -8.11 21.64 20.14
N ALA A 336 -7.15 22.41 20.65
CA ALA A 336 -7.19 22.92 22.02
C ALA A 336 -8.22 24.06 22.21
N ALA A 337 -8.62 24.75 21.14
CA ALA A 337 -9.61 25.82 21.15
C ALA A 337 -11.06 25.31 21.09
N GLY A 338 -11.25 24.02 20.80
CA GLY A 338 -12.54 23.36 20.65
C GLY A 338 -13.08 23.33 19.22
N ASN A 339 -12.32 23.77 18.21
CA ASN A 339 -12.72 23.62 16.81
C ASN A 339 -12.59 22.15 16.40
N VAL A 340 -13.59 21.65 15.67
CA VAL A 340 -13.70 20.25 15.26
C VAL A 340 -13.59 20.18 13.74
N SER A 341 -12.71 19.32 13.24
CA SER A 341 -12.50 19.08 11.82
C SER A 341 -13.78 18.62 11.10
N GLU A 342 -13.76 18.67 9.77
CA GLU A 342 -14.66 17.82 8.98
C GLU A 342 -14.32 16.34 9.23
N ALA A 343 -15.32 15.45 9.11
CA ALA A 343 -15.11 14.03 9.30
C ALA A 343 -14.31 13.43 8.14
N LEU A 344 -13.15 12.85 8.44
CA LEU A 344 -12.39 12.06 7.49
C LEU A 344 -12.98 10.65 7.42
N GLN A 345 -13.59 10.30 6.29
CA GLN A 345 -14.06 8.95 5.99
C GLN A 345 -12.98 8.18 5.23
N MET A 346 -12.68 6.96 5.67
CA MET A 346 -11.80 6.02 4.95
C MET A 346 -12.40 4.63 4.89
N GLU A 347 -12.21 3.95 3.76
CA GLU A 347 -12.69 2.58 3.55
C GLU A 347 -11.71 1.57 4.15
N ILE A 348 -12.23 0.65 4.94
CA ILE A 348 -11.55 -0.54 5.44
C ILE A 348 -12.10 -1.74 4.67
N PRO A 349 -11.39 -2.23 3.62
CA PRO A 349 -11.89 -3.31 2.80
C PRO A 349 -12.02 -4.61 3.62
N ALA A 350 -12.90 -5.50 3.16
CA ALA A 350 -13.04 -6.83 3.71
C ALA A 350 -11.69 -7.56 3.72
N TYR A 351 -11.43 -8.32 4.79
CA TYR A 351 -10.24 -9.16 4.86
C TYR A 351 -10.33 -10.30 3.85
N ILE A 352 -9.27 -10.47 3.05
CA ILE A 352 -9.12 -11.61 2.16
C ILE A 352 -8.02 -12.49 2.75
N PRO A 353 -8.37 -13.67 3.32
CA PRO A 353 -7.36 -14.57 3.86
C PRO A 353 -6.42 -15.02 2.74
N PRO A 354 -5.10 -15.09 2.99
CA PRO A 354 -4.16 -15.58 1.98
C PRO A 354 -4.51 -17.02 1.61
N VAL A 355 -4.35 -17.36 0.33
CA VAL A 355 -4.58 -18.70 -0.21
C VAL A 355 -3.24 -19.30 -0.66
N PRO A 356 -2.54 -20.07 0.19
CA PRO A 356 -1.19 -20.57 -0.14
C PRO A 356 -1.17 -21.71 -1.17
N GLY A 357 -2.31 -22.34 -1.41
CA GLY A 357 -2.48 -23.36 -2.46
C GLY A 357 -2.27 -24.80 -2.02
N ILE A 358 -2.56 -25.71 -2.95
CA ILE A 358 -2.45 -27.16 -2.84
C ILE A 358 -1.21 -27.62 -3.59
N ILE A 359 -0.34 -28.38 -2.93
CA ILE A 359 0.87 -28.97 -3.51
C ILE A 359 0.68 -30.47 -3.71
N GLN A 360 0.89 -30.97 -4.93
CA GLN A 360 0.77 -32.39 -5.26
C GLN A 360 1.62 -32.78 -6.47
N PHE A 361 1.75 -34.08 -6.74
CA PHE A 361 2.35 -34.54 -7.99
C PHE A 361 1.41 -34.25 -9.19
N ASP A 362 1.96 -34.04 -10.37
CA ASP A 362 1.17 -33.80 -11.59
C ASP A 362 0.35 -35.04 -12.03
N SER A 363 0.76 -36.22 -11.57
CA SER A 363 0.19 -37.54 -11.85
C SER A 363 0.18 -38.40 -10.58
N SER A 364 -0.66 -39.44 -10.53
CA SER A 364 -0.72 -40.39 -9.40
C SER A 364 0.24 -41.57 -9.55
N GLY A 365 0.76 -41.80 -10.77
CA GLY A 365 1.80 -42.77 -11.00
C GLY A 365 2.47 -42.63 -12.36
N HIS A 366 3.53 -43.39 -12.56
CA HIS A 366 4.32 -43.39 -13.78
C HIS A 366 5.00 -44.75 -14.01
N ASP A 367 4.99 -45.19 -15.26
CA ASP A 367 5.67 -46.39 -15.70
C ASP A 367 6.96 -46.00 -16.44
N THR A 368 8.07 -46.57 -16.02
CA THR A 368 9.40 -46.43 -16.63
C THR A 368 10.02 -47.81 -16.83
N TYR A 369 11.27 -47.87 -17.27
CA TYR A 369 12.02 -49.11 -17.44
C TYR A 369 13.46 -48.99 -16.91
N GLU A 370 14.09 -50.13 -16.68
CA GLU A 370 15.49 -50.21 -16.22
C GLU A 370 16.44 -49.50 -17.18
N GLY A 371 17.49 -48.89 -16.63
CA GLY A 371 18.45 -48.08 -17.39
C GLY A 371 17.91 -46.76 -17.95
N TYR A 372 16.62 -46.43 -17.76
CA TYR A 372 16.10 -45.14 -18.17
C TYR A 372 16.61 -44.01 -17.28
N ASN A 373 17.29 -43.04 -17.91
CA ASN A 373 17.81 -41.85 -17.25
C ASN A 373 17.31 -40.61 -18.00
N GLY A 374 16.28 -39.94 -17.46
CA GLY A 374 15.75 -38.73 -18.09
C GLY A 374 14.31 -38.37 -17.73
N TRP A 375 13.57 -39.21 -17.01
CA TRP A 375 12.23 -38.86 -16.54
C TRP A 375 12.33 -37.90 -15.35
N MET A 376 11.49 -36.87 -15.36
CA MET A 376 11.37 -35.89 -14.28
C MET A 376 9.96 -35.94 -13.70
N ILE A 377 9.87 -36.13 -12.39
CA ILE A 377 8.61 -36.11 -11.65
C ILE A 377 8.15 -34.67 -11.48
N GLY A 378 6.94 -34.35 -11.92
CA GLY A 378 6.34 -33.03 -11.75
C GLY A 378 5.66 -32.86 -10.40
N VAL A 379 5.88 -31.70 -9.77
CA VAL A 379 5.13 -31.24 -8.60
C VAL A 379 4.51 -29.89 -8.93
N GLU A 380 3.20 -29.77 -8.71
CA GLU A 380 2.40 -28.58 -8.99
C GLU A 380 1.93 -27.91 -7.70
N ARG A 381 1.81 -26.58 -7.75
CA ARG A 381 1.12 -25.74 -6.77
C ARG A 381 -0.12 -25.17 -7.47
N SER A 382 -1.29 -25.42 -6.92
CA SER A 382 -2.58 -25.06 -7.53
C SER A 382 -3.51 -24.41 -6.52
N GLU A 383 -4.60 -23.79 -6.99
CA GLU A 383 -5.65 -23.18 -6.15
C GLU A 383 -5.18 -22.06 -5.20
N GLY A 384 -3.94 -21.57 -5.35
CA GLY A 384 -3.39 -20.49 -4.54
C GLY A 384 -1.91 -20.29 -4.79
N SER A 385 -1.45 -19.05 -4.65
CA SER A 385 -0.03 -18.68 -4.80
C SER A 385 0.45 -17.72 -3.71
N ASP A 386 -0.36 -17.44 -2.70
CA ASP A 386 -0.07 -16.42 -1.71
C ASP A 386 0.95 -16.93 -0.69
N GLY A 387 1.96 -16.13 -0.41
CA GLY A 387 3.05 -16.48 0.49
C GLY A 387 4.05 -17.47 -0.10
N GLU A 388 5.25 -17.46 0.50
CA GLU A 388 6.28 -18.47 0.23
C GLU A 388 5.87 -19.80 0.87
N VAL A 389 5.97 -20.88 0.09
CA VAL A 389 5.65 -22.25 0.54
C VAL A 389 6.75 -23.21 0.10
N SER A 390 6.86 -24.32 0.82
CA SER A 390 7.80 -25.39 0.53
C SER A 390 7.27 -26.73 0.97
N VAL A 391 7.77 -27.79 0.34
CA VAL A 391 7.44 -29.17 0.65
C VAL A 391 8.69 -30.04 0.56
N SER A 392 8.83 -31.00 1.46
CA SER A 392 9.88 -32.02 1.35
C SER A 392 9.41 -33.18 0.47
N TYR A 393 10.32 -33.76 -0.29
CA TYR A 393 10.07 -34.99 -1.04
C TYR A 393 11.10 -36.06 -0.71
N ALA A 394 10.69 -37.33 -0.78
CA ALA A 394 11.60 -38.46 -0.65
C ALA A 394 11.08 -39.68 -1.43
N MET A 395 12.00 -40.44 -2.02
CA MET A 395 11.71 -41.77 -2.55
C MET A 395 11.63 -42.79 -1.42
N ALA A 396 10.66 -43.69 -1.47
CA ALA A 396 10.46 -44.77 -0.51
C ALA A 396 10.39 -46.12 -1.24
N ASP A 397 11.18 -47.07 -0.72
CA ASP A 397 11.28 -48.44 -1.23
C ASP A 397 9.92 -49.13 -1.29
N GLY A 398 9.64 -49.79 -2.41
CA GLY A 398 8.59 -50.80 -2.54
C GLY A 398 9.21 -52.17 -2.75
N THR A 399 8.88 -52.83 -3.86
CA THR A 399 9.63 -53.99 -4.34
C THR A 399 10.95 -53.57 -4.97
N ALA A 400 11.01 -52.40 -5.60
CA ALA A 400 12.26 -51.74 -5.95
C ALA A 400 12.98 -51.24 -4.69
N LYS A 401 14.31 -51.30 -4.69
CA LYS A 401 15.19 -50.96 -3.56
C LYS A 401 16.21 -49.90 -3.96
N ALA A 402 16.30 -48.84 -3.16
CA ALA A 402 17.27 -47.76 -3.34
C ALA A 402 18.71 -48.29 -3.37
N GLY A 403 19.52 -47.76 -4.28
CA GLY A 403 20.93 -48.16 -4.45
C GLY A 403 21.12 -49.48 -5.20
N THR A 404 20.05 -50.28 -5.40
CA THR A 404 20.07 -51.50 -6.22
C THR A 404 19.32 -51.31 -7.52
N HIS A 405 18.07 -50.85 -7.46
CA HIS A 405 17.20 -50.72 -8.64
C HIS A 405 17.01 -49.26 -9.06
N TYR A 406 17.20 -48.30 -8.15
CA TYR A 406 17.05 -46.87 -8.44
C TYR A 406 17.95 -45.99 -7.57
N GLN A 407 18.23 -44.78 -8.05
CA GLN A 407 18.94 -43.75 -7.29
C GLN A 407 17.99 -43.08 -6.29
N PRO A 408 18.26 -43.12 -4.97
CA PRO A 408 17.44 -42.39 -4.00
C PRO A 408 17.62 -40.88 -4.17
N TYR A 409 16.49 -40.18 -4.28
CA TYR A 409 16.42 -38.72 -4.26
C TYR A 409 15.54 -38.24 -3.10
N SER A 410 15.96 -37.17 -2.46
CA SER A 410 15.19 -36.45 -1.46
C SER A 410 15.61 -34.98 -1.44
N GLY A 411 14.71 -34.09 -1.03
CA GLY A 411 15.01 -32.67 -0.93
C GLY A 411 13.81 -31.85 -0.51
N THR A 412 13.92 -30.54 -0.69
CA THR A 412 12.85 -29.58 -0.46
C THR A 412 12.63 -28.78 -1.73
N LEU A 413 11.38 -28.64 -2.12
CA LEU A 413 10.93 -27.75 -3.19
C LEU A 413 10.36 -26.49 -2.56
N THR A 414 10.71 -25.32 -3.10
CA THR A 414 10.25 -24.02 -2.60
C THR A 414 9.65 -23.20 -3.73
N TRP A 415 8.55 -22.51 -3.43
CA TRP A 415 7.90 -21.51 -4.27
C TRP A 415 7.89 -20.19 -3.50
N ALA A 416 8.39 -19.13 -4.14
CA ALA A 416 8.26 -17.78 -3.61
C ALA A 416 6.78 -17.34 -3.60
N ASP A 417 6.49 -16.22 -2.92
CA ASP A 417 5.20 -15.55 -3.02
C ASP A 417 4.85 -15.25 -4.49
N GLY A 418 3.63 -15.61 -4.91
CA GLY A 418 3.16 -15.51 -6.29
C GLY A 418 3.71 -16.58 -7.27
N ASP A 419 4.66 -17.43 -6.87
CA ASP A 419 5.19 -18.50 -7.73
C ASP A 419 4.30 -19.74 -7.70
N SER A 420 3.77 -20.11 -8.88
CA SER A 420 3.00 -21.33 -9.14
C SER A 420 3.67 -22.23 -10.20
N SER A 421 4.92 -21.94 -10.58
CA SER A 421 5.66 -22.73 -11.57
C SER A 421 5.83 -24.18 -11.11
N ARG A 422 5.63 -25.12 -12.04
CA ARG A 422 5.89 -26.54 -11.81
C ARG A 422 7.35 -26.74 -11.38
N LYS A 423 7.56 -27.54 -10.35
CA LYS A 423 8.90 -28.01 -9.93
C LYS A 423 9.12 -29.45 -10.37
N LEU A 424 10.38 -29.81 -10.52
CA LEU A 424 10.78 -31.09 -11.09
C LEU A 424 11.72 -31.82 -10.13
N ILE A 425 11.45 -33.10 -9.92
CA ILE A 425 12.30 -34.02 -9.16
C ILE A 425 12.94 -34.99 -10.15
N MET A 426 14.25 -35.17 -10.05
CA MET A 426 14.98 -36.14 -10.86
C MET A 426 14.62 -37.57 -10.46
N PHE A 427 14.54 -38.46 -11.45
CA PHE A 427 14.42 -39.89 -11.23
C PHE A 427 15.37 -40.66 -12.14
N THR A 428 15.98 -41.71 -11.60
CA THR A 428 16.88 -42.62 -12.34
C THR A 428 16.65 -44.05 -11.88
N ALA A 429 16.28 -44.92 -12.82
CA ALA A 429 16.30 -46.36 -12.64
C ALA A 429 17.66 -46.89 -13.09
N TYR A 430 18.21 -47.86 -12.36
CA TYR A 430 19.46 -48.51 -12.75
C TYR A 430 19.19 -49.62 -13.75
N GLU A 431 20.20 -49.88 -14.58
CA GLU A 431 20.22 -51.02 -15.50
C GLU A 431 20.98 -52.17 -14.83
N ASP A 432 20.49 -53.39 -14.95
CA ASP A 432 21.29 -54.58 -14.68
C ASP A 432 21.20 -55.63 -15.80
N ASN A 433 21.36 -56.92 -15.48
CA ASN A 433 21.25 -58.02 -16.45
C ASN A 433 20.49 -59.21 -15.80
N ILE A 434 19.57 -58.91 -14.87
CA ILE A 434 18.88 -59.86 -14.02
C ILE A 434 17.38 -59.63 -14.12
N TYR A 435 16.68 -60.64 -14.65
CA TYR A 435 15.23 -60.63 -14.66
C TYR A 435 14.61 -60.58 -13.24
N ASN A 436 14.04 -59.44 -12.88
CA ASN A 436 13.29 -59.08 -11.67
C ASN A 436 11.77 -58.98 -11.92
N GLY A 437 11.32 -58.84 -13.16
CA GLY A 437 9.91 -58.54 -13.50
C GLY A 437 9.53 -57.10 -13.13
N TYR A 438 8.27 -56.82 -12.83
CA TYR A 438 7.88 -55.47 -12.41
C TYR A 438 8.36 -55.17 -10.98
N LEU A 439 8.92 -53.98 -10.81
CA LEU A 439 9.31 -53.42 -9.52
C LEU A 439 8.60 -52.09 -9.30
N ASP A 440 8.04 -51.87 -8.12
CA ASP A 440 7.34 -50.64 -7.75
C ASP A 440 8.09 -49.94 -6.60
N LEU A 441 8.03 -48.60 -6.58
CA LEU A 441 8.40 -47.74 -5.46
C LEU A 441 7.43 -46.57 -5.36
N THR A 442 7.63 -45.69 -4.36
CA THR A 442 6.83 -44.47 -4.22
C THR A 442 7.70 -43.22 -4.05
N CYS A 443 7.19 -42.08 -4.49
CA CYS A 443 7.69 -40.76 -4.11
C CYS A 443 6.65 -40.08 -3.21
N ILE A 444 7.07 -39.52 -2.07
CA ILE A 444 6.17 -38.98 -1.05
C ILE A 444 6.51 -37.51 -0.83
N LEU A 445 5.49 -36.64 -0.91
CA LEU A 445 5.54 -35.27 -0.43
C LEU A 445 5.17 -35.21 1.05
N SER A 446 5.89 -34.41 1.84
CA SER A 446 5.72 -34.29 3.28
C SER A 446 6.12 -32.90 3.79
N ASN A 447 5.71 -32.59 5.02
CA ASN A 447 6.06 -31.35 5.72
C ASN A 447 5.79 -30.06 4.90
N PRO A 448 4.57 -29.86 4.37
CA PRO A 448 4.25 -28.57 3.75
C PRO A 448 4.37 -27.44 4.80
N ASN A 449 4.89 -26.28 4.40
CA ASN A 449 4.93 -25.07 5.23
C ASN A 449 4.22 -23.90 4.53
N GLY A 450 4.22 -22.72 5.16
CA GLY A 450 3.62 -21.50 4.57
C GLY A 450 2.10 -21.56 4.42
N GLY A 451 1.43 -22.49 5.11
CA GLY A 451 -0.02 -22.69 5.03
C GLY A 451 -0.51 -23.50 3.83
N ALA A 452 0.39 -23.97 2.96
CA ALA A 452 0.03 -24.89 1.89
C ALA A 452 -0.42 -26.24 2.44
N VAL A 453 -1.27 -26.94 1.67
CA VAL A 453 -1.75 -28.29 2.00
C VAL A 453 -1.37 -29.27 0.90
N LEU A 454 -1.27 -30.56 1.25
CA LEU A 454 -0.98 -31.61 0.26
C LEU A 454 -2.25 -32.05 -0.46
N GLY A 455 -2.18 -32.21 -1.77
CA GLY A 455 -3.30 -32.71 -2.59
C GLY A 455 -3.40 -34.24 -2.61
N GLU A 456 -4.38 -34.74 -3.37
CA GLU A 456 -4.73 -36.16 -3.41
C GLU A 456 -3.72 -37.03 -4.19
N LYS A 457 -3.01 -36.44 -5.16
CA LYS A 457 -1.93 -37.11 -5.90
C LYS A 457 -0.65 -37.14 -5.08
N ASN A 458 -0.70 -37.80 -3.92
CA ASN A 458 0.43 -38.07 -3.04
C ASN A 458 0.11 -39.30 -2.17
N PRO A 459 0.86 -40.40 -2.25
CA PRO A 459 2.14 -40.55 -2.95
C PRO A 459 2.00 -40.76 -4.47
N LEU A 460 3.09 -40.51 -5.19
CA LEU A 460 3.27 -40.95 -6.58
C LEU A 460 3.78 -42.39 -6.60
N ILE A 461 3.13 -43.27 -7.34
CA ILE A 461 3.58 -44.66 -7.54
C ILE A 461 4.45 -44.74 -8.79
N VAL A 462 5.66 -45.27 -8.69
CA VAL A 462 6.54 -45.47 -9.86
C VAL A 462 6.75 -46.95 -10.07
N ARG A 463 6.45 -47.43 -11.28
CA ARG A 463 6.69 -48.80 -11.72
C ARG A 463 7.87 -48.83 -12.69
N ILE A 464 8.84 -49.67 -12.39
CA ILE A 464 10.00 -49.94 -13.22
C ILE A 464 9.74 -51.28 -13.93
N SER A 465 9.71 -51.22 -15.25
CA SER A 465 9.64 -52.38 -16.13
C SER A 465 11.04 -52.90 -16.40
N ASP A 466 11.21 -54.20 -16.17
CA ASP A 466 12.41 -54.92 -16.50
C ASP A 466 12.60 -55.07 -18.02
N ASN A 467 13.82 -54.80 -18.48
CA ASN A 467 14.22 -54.82 -19.88
C ASN A 467 15.21 -55.97 -20.19
N ASP A 468 15.28 -56.98 -19.32
CA ASP A 468 16.08 -58.17 -19.50
C ASP A 468 15.26 -59.37 -20.02
N PRO A 469 15.89 -60.31 -20.76
CA PRO A 469 15.21 -61.52 -21.18
C PRO A 469 14.76 -62.39 -20.00
N PRO A 470 13.48 -62.80 -19.93
CA PRO A 470 13.02 -63.68 -18.87
C PRO A 470 13.66 -65.07 -18.96
N PRO A 471 13.77 -65.80 -17.83
CA PRO A 471 14.30 -67.15 -17.82
C PRO A 471 13.40 -68.11 -18.62
N VAL A 472 14.00 -69.11 -19.28
CA VAL A 472 13.26 -70.15 -20.00
C VAL A 472 12.30 -70.88 -19.05
N PRO A 473 11.01 -71.05 -19.39
CA PRO A 473 10.07 -71.73 -18.52
C PRO A 473 10.50 -73.17 -18.21
N ALA A 474 10.51 -73.52 -16.93
CA ALA A 474 10.86 -74.85 -16.45
C ALA A 474 9.62 -75.72 -16.23
N GLY A 475 9.83 -77.03 -16.12
CA GLY A 475 8.79 -77.95 -15.67
C GLY A 475 7.61 -78.16 -16.63
N LEU A 476 7.74 -77.77 -17.91
CA LEU A 476 6.69 -78.00 -18.91
C LEU A 476 6.28 -79.48 -18.95
N LYS A 477 4.99 -79.75 -18.81
CA LYS A 477 4.39 -81.09 -18.83
C LYS A 477 3.18 -81.09 -19.75
N ALA A 478 3.06 -82.15 -20.56
CA ALA A 478 1.93 -82.38 -21.45
C ALA A 478 1.12 -83.60 -21.00
N VAL A 479 -0.16 -83.39 -20.66
CA VAL A 479 -1.08 -84.45 -20.22
C VAL A 479 -2.14 -84.65 -21.29
N ALA A 480 -2.15 -85.83 -21.92
CA ALA A 480 -3.10 -86.17 -22.98
C ALA A 480 -4.53 -86.34 -22.45
N GLY A 481 -5.49 -85.64 -23.07
CA GLY A 481 -6.92 -85.84 -22.92
C GLY A 481 -7.57 -86.32 -24.22
N LYS A 482 -8.92 -86.27 -24.28
CA LYS A 482 -9.67 -86.59 -25.49
C LYS A 482 -9.69 -85.39 -26.43
N GLY A 483 -8.98 -85.47 -27.55
CA GLY A 483 -8.88 -84.39 -28.53
C GLY A 483 -8.18 -83.12 -27.99
N GLN A 484 -7.45 -83.25 -26.89
CA GLN A 484 -6.80 -82.13 -26.21
C GLN A 484 -5.52 -82.57 -25.49
N VAL A 485 -4.66 -81.60 -25.18
CA VAL A 485 -3.51 -81.74 -24.28
C VAL A 485 -3.56 -80.60 -23.27
N VAL A 486 -3.48 -80.93 -21.97
CA VAL A 486 -3.32 -79.93 -20.90
C VAL A 486 -1.82 -79.75 -20.66
N LEU A 487 -1.38 -78.50 -20.74
CA LEU A 487 0.00 -78.07 -20.54
C LEU A 487 0.11 -77.31 -19.22
N ASN A 488 1.11 -77.63 -18.41
CA ASN A 488 1.41 -76.91 -17.17
C ASN A 488 2.92 -76.69 -17.11
N TRP A 489 3.36 -75.57 -16.54
CA TRP A 489 4.76 -75.22 -16.34
C TRP A 489 4.95 -74.48 -15.01
N GLU A 490 6.20 -74.28 -14.61
CA GLU A 490 6.53 -73.42 -13.48
C GLU A 490 6.42 -71.94 -13.92
N PRO A 491 5.55 -71.13 -13.29
CA PRO A 491 5.37 -69.74 -13.69
C PRO A 491 6.65 -68.91 -13.50
N VAL A 492 7.00 -68.15 -14.52
CA VAL A 492 7.98 -67.07 -14.47
C VAL A 492 7.25 -65.79 -14.04
N LYS A 493 7.76 -65.15 -12.98
CA LYS A 493 7.19 -63.93 -12.39
C LYS A 493 6.94 -62.87 -13.47
N ASP A 494 5.75 -62.27 -13.51
CA ASP A 494 5.34 -61.18 -14.42
C ASP A 494 5.49 -61.47 -15.93
N ALA A 495 5.75 -62.73 -16.32
CA ALA A 495 5.94 -63.08 -17.72
C ALA A 495 4.62 -63.50 -18.40
N ARG A 496 4.47 -63.11 -19.66
CA ARG A 496 3.54 -63.73 -20.62
C ARG A 496 4.21 -64.89 -21.35
N TYR A 497 3.46 -65.74 -22.05
CA TYR A 497 4.02 -66.91 -22.72
C TYR A 497 3.67 -67.04 -24.19
N LYS A 498 4.59 -67.65 -24.94
CA LYS A 498 4.36 -68.16 -26.30
C LYS A 498 4.49 -69.67 -26.31
N LEU A 499 3.38 -70.36 -26.52
CA LEU A 499 3.33 -71.80 -26.70
C LEU A 499 3.50 -72.15 -28.18
N TYR A 500 4.43 -73.03 -28.47
CA TYR A 500 4.72 -73.57 -29.79
C TYR A 500 4.28 -75.03 -29.84
N TYR A 501 3.64 -75.46 -30.92
CA TYR A 501 3.25 -76.86 -31.11
C TYR A 501 3.52 -77.37 -32.53
N SER A 502 3.75 -78.67 -32.68
CA SER A 502 3.99 -79.29 -33.99
C SER A 502 3.72 -80.80 -33.95
N THR A 503 3.53 -81.43 -35.11
CA THR A 503 3.50 -82.91 -35.22
C THR A 503 4.87 -83.53 -35.41
N LYS A 504 5.93 -82.70 -35.46
CA LYS A 504 7.33 -83.12 -35.56
C LYS A 504 8.15 -82.42 -34.48
N ASP A 505 9.02 -83.19 -33.84
CA ASP A 505 9.87 -82.65 -32.77
C ASP A 505 10.83 -81.59 -33.33
N GLY A 506 10.96 -80.46 -32.62
CA GLY A 506 11.85 -79.36 -32.97
C GLY A 506 11.46 -78.51 -34.19
N GLU A 507 10.43 -78.87 -34.97
CA GLU A 507 9.98 -78.11 -36.14
C GLU A 507 8.74 -77.26 -35.82
N PHE A 508 8.92 -76.07 -35.26
CA PHE A 508 7.83 -75.12 -34.96
C PHE A 508 7.74 -74.03 -36.04
N THR A 509 6.56 -73.89 -36.68
CA THR A 509 6.28 -72.85 -37.68
C THR A 509 5.46 -71.72 -37.07
N GLU A 510 5.50 -70.53 -37.68
CA GLU A 510 4.85 -69.32 -37.17
C GLU A 510 3.32 -69.44 -37.02
N GLY A 511 2.68 -70.28 -37.84
CA GLY A 511 1.24 -70.61 -37.72
C GLY A 511 0.88 -71.59 -36.61
N SER A 512 1.85 -72.03 -35.80
CA SER A 512 1.65 -72.98 -34.69
C SER A 512 2.07 -72.39 -33.34
N ILE A 513 1.71 -71.12 -33.13
CA ILE A 513 2.00 -70.35 -31.91
C ILE A 513 0.69 -69.95 -31.24
N VAL A 514 0.62 -70.06 -29.91
CA VAL A 514 -0.44 -69.52 -29.07
C VAL A 514 0.18 -68.57 -28.06
N GLU A 515 -0.33 -67.33 -27.99
CA GLU A 515 0.03 -66.37 -26.96
C GLU A 515 -0.87 -66.56 -25.74
N ILE A 516 -0.26 -66.55 -24.55
CA ILE A 516 -0.91 -66.83 -23.27
C ILE A 516 -0.54 -65.68 -22.33
N TYR A 517 -1.55 -65.01 -21.81
CA TYR A 517 -1.40 -63.89 -20.88
C TYR A 517 -1.91 -64.33 -19.51
N ASP A 518 -1.05 -64.26 -18.50
CA ASP A 518 -1.39 -64.49 -17.08
C ASP A 518 -2.02 -65.84 -16.69
N ASP A 519 -1.74 -66.91 -17.46
CA ASP A 519 -2.12 -68.27 -17.11
C ASP A 519 -0.89 -69.15 -16.79
N GLU A 520 -1.02 -70.01 -15.78
CA GLU A 520 0.01 -70.98 -15.36
C GLU A 520 -0.15 -72.35 -16.05
N SER A 521 -1.19 -72.48 -16.88
CA SER A 521 -1.52 -73.69 -17.63
C SER A 521 -2.29 -73.35 -18.90
N TYR A 522 -2.24 -74.22 -19.90
CA TYR A 522 -3.00 -74.05 -21.13
C TYR A 522 -3.55 -75.37 -21.64
N THR A 523 -4.82 -75.38 -22.05
CA THR A 523 -5.45 -76.56 -22.65
C THR A 523 -5.54 -76.40 -24.16
N MET A 524 -4.65 -77.08 -24.89
CA MET A 524 -4.70 -77.15 -26.34
C MET A 524 -5.81 -78.11 -26.76
N THR A 525 -6.87 -77.60 -27.40
CA THR A 525 -8.02 -78.38 -27.87
C THR A 525 -7.98 -78.57 -29.40
N GLY A 526 -8.90 -79.38 -29.94
CA GLY A 526 -9.01 -79.61 -31.39
C GLY A 526 -7.92 -80.50 -31.99
N LEU A 527 -7.14 -81.19 -31.16
CA LEU A 527 -6.05 -82.07 -31.59
C LEU A 527 -6.58 -83.43 -32.07
N LYS A 528 -5.94 -84.00 -33.09
CA LYS A 528 -6.33 -85.31 -33.63
C LYS A 528 -5.87 -86.44 -32.68
N ASN A 529 -6.82 -87.25 -32.21
CA ASN A 529 -6.50 -88.43 -31.42
C ASN A 529 -5.60 -89.42 -32.18
N GLY A 530 -4.60 -89.96 -31.50
CA GLY A 530 -3.60 -90.87 -32.07
C GLY A 530 -2.45 -90.18 -32.80
N THR A 531 -2.48 -88.86 -32.99
CA THR A 531 -1.34 -88.08 -33.51
C THR A 531 -0.51 -87.55 -32.34
N THR A 532 0.80 -87.78 -32.35
CA THR A 532 1.71 -87.19 -31.35
C THR A 532 1.97 -85.74 -31.70
N TYR A 533 1.76 -84.86 -30.72
CA TYR A 533 2.09 -83.44 -30.80
C TYR A 533 3.24 -83.14 -29.84
N TYR A 534 4.17 -82.32 -30.30
CA TYR A 534 5.30 -81.78 -29.57
C TYR A 534 4.98 -80.34 -29.19
N PHE A 535 5.33 -79.95 -27.98
CA PHE A 535 5.07 -78.63 -27.41
C PHE A 535 6.35 -78.05 -26.80
N ALA A 536 6.58 -76.77 -26.99
CA ALA A 536 7.64 -76.01 -26.32
C ALA A 536 7.09 -74.62 -25.98
N ILE A 537 7.62 -73.97 -24.95
CA ILE A 537 7.12 -72.68 -24.49
C ILE A 537 8.27 -71.67 -24.32
N LYS A 538 7.98 -70.39 -24.55
CA LYS A 538 8.83 -69.25 -24.16
C LYS A 538 8.10 -68.40 -23.15
N SER A 539 8.83 -67.86 -22.17
CA SER A 539 8.38 -66.71 -21.39
C SER A 539 8.74 -65.43 -22.13
N GLY A 540 7.99 -64.36 -21.89
CA GLY A 540 8.22 -63.05 -22.46
C GLY A 540 7.87 -61.95 -21.46
N HIS A 541 8.62 -60.86 -21.51
CA HIS A 541 8.43 -59.67 -20.70
C HIS A 541 8.83 -58.44 -21.52
N SER A 542 8.04 -57.35 -21.45
CA SER A 542 8.25 -56.17 -22.29
C SER A 542 8.40 -56.53 -23.79
N LEU A 543 9.56 -56.30 -24.42
CA LEU A 543 9.86 -56.67 -25.82
C LEU A 543 10.62 -58.00 -25.95
N TYR A 544 11.05 -58.62 -24.85
CA TYR A 544 11.94 -59.78 -24.86
C TYR A 544 11.20 -61.09 -24.68
N TYR A 545 11.78 -62.16 -25.23
CA TYR A 545 11.35 -63.53 -25.02
C TYR A 545 12.55 -64.43 -24.74
N SER A 546 12.35 -65.44 -23.90
CA SER A 546 13.35 -66.45 -23.60
C SER A 546 13.69 -67.32 -24.82
N ALA A 547 14.73 -68.16 -24.69
CA ALA A 547 14.88 -69.34 -25.54
C ALA A 547 13.69 -70.32 -25.36
N LEU A 548 13.50 -71.24 -26.31
CA LEU A 548 12.48 -72.29 -26.21
C LEU A 548 12.79 -73.23 -25.04
N SER A 549 11.76 -73.63 -24.29
CA SER A 549 11.86 -74.74 -23.35
C SER A 549 12.20 -76.06 -24.09
N PRO A 550 12.74 -77.07 -23.38
CA PRO A 550 12.78 -78.42 -23.91
C PRO A 550 11.39 -78.87 -24.40
N SER A 551 11.35 -79.61 -25.50
CA SER A 551 10.09 -80.12 -26.05
C SER A 551 9.52 -81.24 -25.18
N VAL A 552 8.21 -81.20 -24.98
CA VAL A 552 7.44 -82.32 -24.43
C VAL A 552 6.46 -82.82 -25.47
N SER A 553 6.02 -84.06 -25.36
CA SER A 553 5.02 -84.60 -26.29
C SER A 553 3.89 -85.30 -25.58
N ALA A 554 2.73 -85.29 -26.23
CA ALA A 554 1.56 -86.03 -25.83
C ALA A 554 0.80 -86.52 -27.05
N THR A 555 0.21 -87.70 -26.94
CA THR A 555 -0.69 -88.27 -27.96
C THR A 555 -2.11 -88.27 -27.40
N PRO A 556 -2.99 -87.33 -27.82
CA PRO A 556 -4.39 -87.32 -27.41
C PRO A 556 -5.03 -88.68 -27.68
N LYS A 557 -5.78 -89.19 -26.70
CA LYS A 557 -6.35 -90.54 -26.77
C LYS A 557 -7.82 -90.47 -27.13
N ALA A 558 -8.24 -91.34 -28.05
CA ALA A 558 -9.65 -91.66 -28.19
C ALA A 558 -10.15 -92.30 -26.88
N PRO A 559 -11.43 -92.12 -26.50
CA PRO A 559 -11.95 -92.77 -25.30
C PRO A 559 -11.75 -94.29 -25.41
N ALA A 560 -11.18 -94.89 -24.37
CA ALA A 560 -11.08 -96.35 -24.26
C ALA A 560 -12.51 -96.93 -24.25
N THR A 561 -12.84 -97.77 -25.23
CA THR A 561 -14.09 -98.52 -25.23
C THR A 561 -14.03 -99.63 -24.17
N GLY A 562 -14.76 -99.46 -23.07
CA GLY A 562 -15.20 -100.56 -22.20
C GLY A 562 -15.21 -100.26 -20.70
N GLY A 563 -16.42 -100.19 -20.10
CA GLY A 563 -16.61 -100.30 -18.64
C GLY A 563 -17.73 -99.43 -18.05
N SER A 564 -18.90 -100.02 -17.86
CA SER A 564 -20.17 -99.45 -17.34
C SER A 564 -20.12 -99.04 -15.86
N GLY A 565 -20.80 -97.93 -15.49
CA GLY A 565 -21.18 -97.65 -14.10
C GLY A 565 -21.68 -96.23 -13.81
N GLY A 566 -23.00 -96.02 -13.90
CA GLY A 566 -23.82 -95.24 -12.95
C GLY A 566 -23.53 -93.75 -12.68
N GLY A 567 -24.39 -92.89 -13.25
CA GLY A 567 -25.20 -91.89 -12.52
C GLY A 567 -24.51 -90.74 -11.77
N GLY A 568 -24.81 -89.51 -12.19
CA GLY A 568 -24.64 -88.30 -11.36
C GLY A 568 -24.39 -87.06 -12.20
N GLY A 569 -25.45 -86.27 -12.43
CA GLY A 569 -25.36 -85.01 -13.15
C GLY A 569 -24.51 -83.98 -12.41
N TYR A 570 -23.66 -83.29 -13.18
CA TYR A 570 -23.15 -81.96 -12.87
C TYR A 570 -23.05 -81.20 -14.19
N THR A 571 -23.94 -80.22 -14.36
CA THR A 571 -23.79 -79.12 -15.31
C THR A 571 -22.83 -78.10 -14.68
N PRO A 572 -21.68 -77.79 -15.30
CA PRO A 572 -20.90 -76.63 -14.90
C PRO A 572 -21.58 -75.35 -15.40
N PRO A 573 -21.47 -74.23 -14.65
CA PRO A 573 -22.16 -73.00 -14.95
C PRO A 573 -21.57 -72.33 -16.19
N VAL A 574 -22.45 -71.85 -17.07
CA VAL A 574 -22.11 -70.79 -18.04
C VAL A 574 -21.82 -69.55 -17.21
N LYS A 575 -20.57 -69.11 -17.23
CA LYS A 575 -20.22 -67.75 -16.81
C LYS A 575 -20.57 -66.85 -18.00
N GLU A 576 -21.69 -66.16 -17.91
CA GLU A 576 -21.99 -65.04 -18.79
C GLU A 576 -20.97 -63.94 -18.49
N GLU A 577 -20.13 -63.61 -19.47
CA GLU A 577 -19.36 -62.37 -19.46
C GLU A 577 -20.22 -61.26 -20.07
N PRO A 578 -20.19 -60.05 -19.50
CA PRO A 578 -21.01 -58.94 -19.97
C PRO A 578 -20.57 -58.51 -21.37
N VAL A 579 -21.54 -58.42 -22.28
CA VAL A 579 -21.41 -57.71 -23.55
C VAL A 579 -21.22 -56.23 -23.23
N VAL A 580 -19.99 -55.75 -23.38
CA VAL A 580 -19.71 -54.33 -23.55
C VAL A 580 -19.81 -54.06 -25.05
N GLU A 581 -20.82 -53.30 -25.46
CA GLU A 581 -20.83 -52.71 -26.80
C GLU A 581 -19.70 -51.68 -26.89
N GLU A 582 -18.65 -52.01 -27.64
CA GLU A 582 -17.75 -51.01 -28.20
C GLU A 582 -18.47 -50.26 -29.32
N PRO A 583 -18.38 -48.92 -29.38
CA PRO A 583 -18.97 -48.17 -30.47
C PRO A 583 -18.21 -48.45 -31.77
N ALA A 584 -18.97 -48.68 -32.83
CA ALA A 584 -18.46 -48.85 -34.18
C ALA A 584 -17.78 -47.56 -34.67
N ASP A 585 -16.47 -47.46 -34.47
CA ASP A 585 -15.65 -46.54 -35.25
C ASP A 585 -15.32 -47.19 -36.60
N LYS A 586 -15.79 -46.51 -37.64
CA LYS A 586 -15.60 -46.88 -39.03
C LYS A 586 -14.11 -46.78 -39.35
N GLU A 587 -13.48 -47.91 -39.65
CA GLU A 587 -12.22 -47.90 -40.39
C GLU A 587 -12.41 -47.09 -41.69
N PRO A 588 -11.58 -46.07 -41.96
CA PRO A 588 -11.64 -45.38 -43.23
C PRO A 588 -11.08 -46.30 -44.32
N VAL A 589 -11.95 -46.67 -45.26
CA VAL A 589 -11.56 -47.24 -46.55
C VAL A 589 -10.68 -46.21 -47.26
N ILE A 590 -9.37 -46.46 -47.29
CA ILE A 590 -8.38 -45.66 -48.01
C ILE A 590 -8.39 -46.05 -49.48
N THR A 591 -8.90 -45.15 -50.31
CA THR A 591 -8.72 -45.17 -51.76
C THR A 591 -7.25 -44.91 -52.09
N GLU A 592 -6.66 -45.82 -52.88
CA GLU A 592 -5.29 -45.76 -53.38
C GLU A 592 -5.03 -44.46 -54.15
N THR A 593 -4.14 -43.63 -53.61
CA THR A 593 -3.39 -42.63 -54.39
C THR A 593 -1.92 -42.92 -54.17
N GLU A 594 -1.20 -43.22 -55.25
CA GLU A 594 0.22 -43.61 -55.27
C GLU A 594 1.10 -42.65 -54.47
N THR A 595 1.58 -43.10 -53.30
CA THR A 595 2.64 -42.47 -52.52
C THR A 595 4.01 -42.73 -53.18
N PRO A 596 5.00 -41.83 -53.06
CA PRO A 596 6.37 -42.12 -53.46
C PRO A 596 6.88 -43.31 -52.64
N GLY A 597 7.05 -44.47 -53.29
CA GLY A 597 7.46 -45.70 -52.61
C GLY A 597 8.90 -45.59 -52.08
N LEU A 598 9.05 -45.79 -50.77
CA LEU A 598 10.35 -46.08 -50.15
C LEU A 598 10.74 -47.51 -50.49
N ASN A 599 11.99 -47.73 -50.88
CA ASN A 599 12.42 -48.97 -51.55
C ASN A 599 12.88 -50.10 -50.60
N ASP A 600 12.92 -49.85 -49.30
CA ASP A 600 13.57 -50.70 -48.29
C ASP A 600 12.68 -51.03 -47.08
N ILE A 601 11.39 -50.67 -47.11
CA ILE A 601 10.45 -50.92 -46.01
C ILE A 601 9.56 -52.16 -46.22
N SER A 602 9.61 -52.77 -47.40
CA SER A 602 8.75 -53.90 -47.78
C SER A 602 9.00 -55.12 -46.87
N GLY A 603 7.96 -55.56 -46.16
CA GLY A 603 8.03 -56.71 -45.24
C GLY A 603 8.61 -56.39 -43.86
N HIS A 604 8.96 -55.13 -43.59
CA HIS A 604 9.33 -54.67 -42.27
C HIS A 604 8.07 -54.45 -41.41
N TRP A 605 8.08 -54.84 -40.13
CA TRP A 605 6.91 -54.73 -39.25
C TRP A 605 6.37 -53.29 -39.14
N ALA A 606 7.26 -52.30 -39.29
CA ALA A 606 6.92 -50.88 -39.22
C ALA A 606 6.36 -50.29 -40.54
N GLN A 607 6.29 -51.08 -41.62
CA GLN A 607 5.95 -50.60 -42.97
C GLN A 607 4.68 -49.73 -42.98
N ASN A 608 3.57 -50.22 -42.41
CA ASN A 608 2.29 -49.50 -42.40
C ASN A 608 2.37 -48.16 -41.63
N TYR A 609 3.16 -48.11 -40.56
CA TYR A 609 3.37 -46.88 -39.77
C TYR A 609 4.24 -45.87 -40.52
N ILE A 610 5.30 -46.34 -41.19
CA ILE A 610 6.18 -45.51 -42.00
C ILE A 610 5.39 -44.90 -43.16
N GLU A 611 4.63 -45.71 -43.89
CA GLU A 611 3.76 -45.25 -44.97
C GLU A 611 2.71 -44.22 -44.49
N HIS A 612 2.18 -44.39 -43.28
CA HIS A 612 1.26 -43.43 -42.68
C HIS A 612 1.92 -42.07 -42.39
N LEU A 613 3.14 -42.07 -41.86
CA LEU A 613 3.90 -40.84 -41.60
C LEU A 613 4.35 -40.15 -42.89
N VAL A 614 4.67 -40.92 -43.94
CA VAL A 614 4.95 -40.40 -45.29
C VAL A 614 3.71 -39.73 -45.88
N LYS A 615 2.55 -40.35 -45.77
CA LYS A 615 1.27 -39.76 -46.21
C LYS A 615 0.94 -38.45 -45.47
N LYS A 616 1.31 -38.35 -44.19
CA LYS A 616 1.17 -37.13 -43.39
C LYS A 616 2.24 -36.07 -43.68
N GLY A 617 3.23 -36.35 -44.52
CA GLY A 617 4.35 -35.45 -44.79
C GLY A 617 5.32 -35.28 -43.62
N ALA A 618 5.20 -36.11 -42.58
CA ALA A 618 6.08 -36.10 -41.42
C ALA A 618 7.47 -36.66 -41.76
N ILE A 619 7.53 -37.61 -42.71
CA ILE A 619 8.72 -38.29 -43.17
C ILE A 619 8.75 -38.27 -44.70
N THR A 620 9.93 -38.07 -45.29
CA THR A 620 10.11 -38.07 -46.76
C THR A 620 11.09 -39.13 -47.25
N GLY A 621 11.77 -39.85 -46.34
CA GLY A 621 12.90 -40.71 -46.65
C GLY A 621 14.16 -39.94 -47.05
N TYR A 622 15.23 -40.68 -47.30
CA TYR A 622 16.52 -40.16 -47.77
C TYR A 622 16.48 -39.89 -49.30
N PRO A 623 17.42 -39.08 -49.84
CA PRO A 623 17.45 -38.75 -51.27
C PRO A 623 17.51 -39.96 -52.23
N ASP A 624 18.00 -41.11 -51.76
CA ASP A 624 18.08 -42.37 -52.49
C ASP A 624 16.78 -43.20 -52.46
N LYS A 625 15.72 -42.65 -51.85
CA LYS A 625 14.40 -43.27 -51.64
C LYS A 625 14.40 -44.41 -50.60
N SER A 626 15.39 -44.47 -49.73
CA SER A 626 15.40 -45.36 -48.55
C SER A 626 14.77 -44.70 -47.32
N PHE A 627 14.30 -45.51 -46.37
CA PHE A 627 13.92 -45.12 -45.01
C PHE A 627 14.93 -45.57 -43.97
N GLN A 628 15.57 -46.72 -44.20
CA GLN A 628 16.48 -47.43 -43.31
C GLN A 628 15.81 -47.82 -41.99
N PRO A 629 14.77 -48.70 -42.00
CA PRO A 629 13.93 -48.95 -40.84
C PRO A 629 14.64 -49.56 -39.62
N ASP A 630 15.78 -50.22 -39.84
CA ASP A 630 16.62 -50.79 -38.78
C ASP A 630 17.77 -49.86 -38.33
N ALA A 631 17.92 -48.68 -38.95
CA ALA A 631 18.94 -47.71 -38.57
C ALA A 631 18.49 -46.86 -37.38
N THR A 632 19.45 -46.47 -36.54
CA THR A 632 19.20 -45.57 -35.41
C THR A 632 18.90 -44.16 -35.90
N ILE A 633 17.79 -43.57 -35.45
CA ILE A 633 17.44 -42.17 -35.73
C ILE A 633 18.22 -41.21 -34.82
N THR A 634 18.69 -40.09 -35.35
CA THR A 634 19.32 -39.03 -34.55
C THR A 634 18.29 -38.20 -33.78
N ARG A 635 18.70 -37.52 -32.71
CA ARG A 635 17.81 -36.66 -31.91
C ARG A 635 17.26 -35.50 -32.75
N ALA A 636 18.08 -34.95 -33.64
CA ALA A 636 17.68 -33.93 -34.60
C ALA A 636 16.65 -34.43 -35.62
N GLU A 637 16.85 -35.62 -36.20
CA GLU A 637 15.86 -36.21 -37.11
C GLU A 637 14.55 -36.49 -36.38
N PHE A 638 14.61 -36.99 -35.14
CA PHE A 638 13.41 -37.24 -34.34
C PHE A 638 12.63 -35.95 -34.03
N ALA A 639 13.31 -34.87 -33.66
CA ALA A 639 12.68 -33.56 -33.45
C ALA A 639 11.96 -33.06 -34.71
N VAL A 640 12.55 -33.24 -35.89
CA VAL A 640 11.94 -32.87 -37.17
C VAL A 640 10.68 -33.68 -37.45
N VAL A 641 10.72 -35.00 -37.20
CA VAL A 641 9.56 -35.87 -37.37
C VAL A 641 8.42 -35.44 -36.45
N LEU A 642 8.69 -35.13 -35.18
CA LEU A 642 7.68 -34.68 -34.22
C LEU A 642 7.03 -33.36 -34.64
N VAL A 643 7.84 -32.34 -34.95
CA VAL A 643 7.32 -31.02 -35.37
C VAL A 643 6.44 -31.15 -36.60
N LYS A 644 6.84 -31.96 -37.60
CA LYS A 644 6.03 -32.16 -38.80
C LYS A 644 4.80 -33.02 -38.57
N ALA A 645 4.91 -34.09 -37.78
CA ALA A 645 3.79 -34.98 -37.48
C ALA A 645 2.66 -34.28 -36.73
N PHE A 646 3.02 -33.36 -35.81
CA PHE A 646 2.08 -32.58 -35.02
C PHE A 646 1.74 -31.20 -35.61
N GLY A 647 2.34 -30.83 -36.75
CA GLY A 647 2.10 -29.54 -37.41
C GLY A 647 2.48 -28.33 -36.56
N LEU A 648 3.54 -28.46 -35.75
CA LEU A 648 3.92 -27.44 -34.77
C LEU A 648 4.64 -26.26 -35.45
N SER A 649 4.43 -25.07 -34.89
CA SER A 649 5.04 -23.84 -35.36
C SER A 649 5.38 -22.94 -34.18
N GLY A 650 6.46 -22.16 -34.27
CA GLY A 650 6.83 -21.21 -33.23
C GLY A 650 8.34 -21.13 -33.05
N GLU A 651 8.79 -19.99 -32.54
CA GLU A 651 10.21 -19.78 -32.21
C GLU A 651 10.49 -20.24 -30.77
N GLY A 652 11.67 -20.81 -30.55
CA GLY A 652 12.05 -21.35 -29.25
C GLY A 652 13.52 -21.21 -28.97
N LYS A 653 13.95 -21.79 -27.84
CA LYS A 653 15.34 -21.73 -27.39
C LYS A 653 16.27 -22.41 -28.41
N VAL A 654 17.27 -21.68 -28.88
CA VAL A 654 18.35 -22.22 -29.72
C VAL A 654 19.50 -22.69 -28.82
N PHE A 655 19.82 -23.98 -28.88
CA PHE A 655 20.96 -24.55 -28.16
C PHE A 655 22.27 -24.23 -28.88
N ALA A 656 23.35 -24.03 -28.13
CA ALA A 656 24.62 -23.53 -28.64
C ALA A 656 25.21 -24.44 -29.75
N ASP A 657 25.10 -25.76 -29.57
CA ASP A 657 25.54 -26.79 -30.51
C ASP A 657 24.61 -26.98 -31.72
N THR A 658 23.40 -26.41 -31.67
CA THR A 658 22.43 -26.45 -32.78
C THR A 658 22.38 -25.17 -33.60
N ALA A 659 23.10 -24.12 -33.19
CA ALA A 659 23.01 -22.79 -33.81
C ALA A 659 23.31 -22.77 -35.32
N ALA A 660 24.18 -23.69 -35.79
CA ALA A 660 24.49 -23.88 -37.21
C ALA A 660 23.96 -25.21 -37.78
N HIS A 661 23.14 -25.94 -37.02
CA HIS A 661 22.63 -27.26 -37.40
C HIS A 661 21.39 -27.13 -38.31
N TRP A 662 21.24 -28.04 -39.28
CA TRP A 662 20.13 -27.99 -40.25
C TRP A 662 18.75 -28.15 -39.60
N ALA A 663 18.69 -28.84 -38.45
CA ALA A 663 17.45 -29.04 -37.69
C ALA A 663 17.18 -27.96 -36.63
N LYS A 664 17.98 -26.88 -36.57
CA LYS A 664 17.91 -25.81 -35.55
C LYS A 664 16.48 -25.36 -35.25
N GLU A 665 15.73 -24.97 -36.28
CA GLU A 665 14.40 -24.39 -36.10
C GLU A 665 13.41 -25.42 -35.55
N TYR A 666 13.48 -26.68 -36.02
CA TYR A 666 12.64 -27.76 -35.52
C TYR A 666 12.95 -28.10 -34.06
N ILE A 667 14.24 -28.10 -33.68
CA ILE A 667 14.66 -28.33 -32.31
C ILE A 667 14.16 -27.20 -31.39
N ALA A 668 14.29 -25.95 -31.83
CA ALA A 668 13.78 -24.79 -31.10
C ALA A 668 12.25 -24.85 -30.93
N THR A 669 11.50 -25.13 -32.00
CA THR A 669 10.03 -25.25 -31.95
C THR A 669 9.60 -26.36 -30.99
N ALA A 670 10.21 -27.54 -31.06
CA ALA A 670 9.86 -28.64 -30.17
C ALA A 670 10.22 -28.35 -28.69
N ALA A 671 11.32 -27.64 -28.43
CA ALA A 671 11.69 -27.22 -27.08
C ALA A 671 10.72 -26.17 -26.52
N ALA A 672 10.23 -25.22 -27.34
CA ALA A 672 9.23 -24.23 -26.93
C ALA A 672 7.90 -24.87 -26.50
N HIS A 673 7.55 -26.02 -27.07
CA HIS A 673 6.36 -26.78 -26.72
C HIS A 673 6.59 -27.79 -25.59
N GLY A 674 7.79 -27.81 -24.99
CA GLY A 674 8.15 -28.75 -23.91
C GLY A 674 8.25 -30.22 -24.36
N ILE A 675 8.34 -30.47 -25.68
CA ILE A 675 8.34 -31.83 -26.25
C ILE A 675 9.73 -32.45 -26.19
N ILE A 676 10.78 -31.64 -26.33
CA ILE A 676 12.18 -32.09 -26.23
C ILE A 676 12.98 -31.17 -25.31
N LEU A 677 13.96 -31.75 -24.62
CA LEU A 677 14.93 -31.04 -23.79
C LEU A 677 16.35 -31.28 -24.31
N GLY A 678 17.23 -30.31 -24.04
CA GLY A 678 18.66 -30.50 -24.24
C GLY A 678 19.28 -31.38 -23.16
N TYR A 679 20.49 -31.89 -23.40
CA TYR A 679 21.28 -32.57 -22.38
C TYR A 679 21.53 -31.69 -21.16
N ASN A 680 21.59 -30.38 -21.38
CA ASN A 680 21.65 -29.37 -20.34
C ASN A 680 21.04 -28.06 -20.85
N GLU A 681 21.13 -27.00 -20.06
CA GLU A 681 20.60 -25.68 -20.44
C GLU A 681 21.26 -25.07 -21.69
N LYS A 682 22.41 -25.55 -22.15
CA LYS A 682 23.18 -24.96 -23.25
C LYS A 682 23.28 -25.85 -24.48
N GLU A 683 23.23 -27.17 -24.32
CA GLU A 683 23.51 -28.15 -25.37
C GLU A 683 22.34 -29.11 -25.59
N PHE A 684 22.01 -29.36 -26.85
CA PHE A 684 20.96 -30.30 -27.22
C PHE A 684 21.49 -31.73 -27.49
N GLY A 685 22.67 -31.84 -28.08
CA GLY A 685 23.20 -33.05 -28.71
C GLY A 685 22.36 -33.49 -29.90
N PRO A 686 22.37 -32.74 -31.02
CA PRO A 686 21.55 -33.03 -32.20
C PRO A 686 21.84 -34.38 -32.86
#